data_AF-A0A0Q6QBT3-F1
#
_entry.id   AF-A0A0Q6QBT3-F1
#
_cell.length_a   1.000
_cell.length_b   1.000
_cell.length_c   1.000
_cell.angle_alpha   90.00
_cell.angle_beta   90.00
_cell.angle_gamma   90.00
#
_symmetry.space_group_name_H-M   'P 1'
#
loop_
_entity.id
_entity.type
_entity.pdbx_description
1 polymer ?
#
loop_
_entity_poly.entity_id
_entity_poly.type
_entity_poly.pdbx_seq_one_letter_code
_entity_poly.pdbx_strand_id
1 'polypeptide(L)'
;MTTDAREPALATRHPWFFELYAELLRDPAPVAPQIAARLADADPTDPVEAALALYLAALTGNLTLLRSAKATALRTSITARLERELSPNQNHFTDTWVVALWAAALRETNHLSRDESTTRLVGRVKNHVYANHVRLGALMSSSDKATLEFDVLLAAVPFGLFDCEDLVLVDAVRALTAPDRLASATPADRQLLAWYYAEQGSYAKSRKLLAATPAPIVAQRLKTLGQLEARFIRHAPDGNGNRYEPLLEERFPKLITDTDEVIVRAQASPLSADEPLELVVGATAIAGSFKGDCWEFILPRTPQGSLVEYRIRFTEHPEVIQGPFVYETLRRRQQGSAPVRVTVIDGRIDITPSAGDTALPLQLGAVTLTDISWLEARDGTIREISATLTHPPCGWYGFGERYNALNQAGNRVDQFVYNQYKEQGLRTYMPMPVGYTDAGFGLHLATDSYSWFDLGIAGETRLGVEGAHLAIDLLTGSVTAQVSQFMALTGDPEPVPAWALGPWMSSNNWDSEAEVRKQVALTLEHEIPATVLVIEAWSDEATFYIFNDAQYTEKPGAEAFTYGDFSFPAWGRWPDPKGLAAHLHDNALRLILWQIPIIKQSPALKHLQKRNDESHFFAEGFGVKHPDATSLRLPEGWFKDSLLMDFTNPAGRDWWFSKRQYLIDELGVDGFKTDGGEMVWGKDLVFADGRTGLEHRNAYPRDYISAYYRFAQQNGGICFSRAGYTGAQTFPAHWAGDERSTWDAFKRSILAGLSAGMSGVIFWGWDLGGFSGEVPSAELYVRSAAMACFSPIMQYHAESKAEFNQDRTPWNIADRSGDARALSGYRFFANLRMSLLPYLQREAAWCVAEKQPLLRAMLLDFQADRRAAGLWDQYMFGRDLLVAPIIREGDTAREVYLPEGRWWHLFQNRWYDGGQTHQVAAPLEEIPVFLRQGAALPLAFQHEARLGARMPSEIDVAATSVLLVAGLEHRTTLQHHGFQIAVSDDVVRVTSKGSRPIKLAFTDPPARLELNGIAQPAATLALSGAELTMFELQAV
;
A
#
# COMPACT_ATOMS: atom_id res chain seq x y z
N MET A 1 3.37 61.87 -7.37
CA MET A 1 2.00 61.49 -6.97
C MET A 1 1.55 60.49 -8.02
N THR A 2 1.36 59.21 -7.73
CA THR A 2 0.58 58.65 -6.63
C THR A 2 1.22 57.42 -5.99
N THR A 3 1.06 57.37 -4.67
CA THR A 3 1.15 56.21 -3.78
C THR A 3 0.37 55.01 -4.33
N ASP A 4 0.98 53.83 -4.39
CA ASP A 4 0.23 52.58 -4.48
C ASP A 4 0.97 51.50 -3.65
N ALA A 5 0.91 51.65 -2.33
CA ALA A 5 1.21 50.58 -1.40
C ALA A 5 -0.09 49.77 -1.25
N ARG A 6 -0.25 48.72 -2.05
CA ARG A 6 -1.42 47.84 -1.94
C ARG A 6 -1.15 46.80 -0.87
N GLU A 7 -1.59 47.07 0.35
CA GLU A 7 -1.89 46.03 1.32
C GLU A 7 -3.07 45.17 0.82
N PRO A 8 -3.19 43.89 1.25
CA PRO A 8 -4.36 43.06 0.94
C PRO A 8 -5.66 43.80 1.28
N ALA A 9 -6.65 43.75 0.38
CA ALA A 9 -7.89 44.53 0.51
C ALA A 9 -8.59 44.36 1.87
N LEU A 10 -8.47 43.16 2.47
CA LEU A 10 -8.98 42.84 3.81
C LEU A 10 -8.18 43.53 4.95
N ALA A 11 -6.86 43.56 4.85
CA ALA A 11 -5.98 44.13 5.88
C ALA A 11 -6.13 45.65 5.99
N THR A 12 -6.36 46.33 4.86
CA THR A 12 -6.55 47.79 4.84
C THR A 12 -7.96 48.20 5.28
N ARG A 13 -8.99 47.42 4.91
CA ARG A 13 -10.40 47.77 5.21
C ARG A 13 -10.87 47.27 6.57
N HIS A 14 -10.33 46.16 7.06
CA HIS A 14 -10.73 45.54 8.33
C HIS A 14 -9.52 45.12 9.19
N PRO A 15 -8.59 46.03 9.53
CA PRO A 15 -7.40 45.69 10.33
C PRO A 15 -7.75 45.12 11.71
N TRP A 16 -8.88 45.57 12.27
CA TRP A 16 -9.43 45.08 13.54
C TRP A 16 -9.69 43.57 13.56
N PHE A 17 -9.97 42.95 12.41
CA PHE A 17 -10.23 41.52 12.33
C PHE A 17 -8.98 40.74 12.74
N PHE A 18 -7.83 41.10 12.17
CA PHE A 18 -6.57 40.41 12.42
C PHE A 18 -6.10 40.60 13.86
N GLU A 19 -6.35 41.77 14.46
CA GLU A 19 -6.08 42.02 15.88
C GLU A 19 -6.92 41.09 16.77
N LEU A 20 -8.25 41.11 16.62
CA LEU A 20 -9.15 40.30 17.46
C LEU A 20 -8.98 38.79 17.21
N TYR A 21 -8.72 38.38 15.97
CA TYR A 21 -8.46 36.98 15.62
C TYR A 21 -7.17 36.48 16.31
N ALA A 22 -6.11 37.30 16.35
CA ALA A 22 -4.88 36.96 17.07
C ALA A 22 -5.14 36.77 18.57
N GLU A 23 -5.88 37.70 19.18
CA GLU A 23 -6.17 37.66 20.60
C GLU A 23 -7.06 36.47 20.96
N LEU A 24 -8.04 36.14 20.10
CA LEU A 24 -8.92 34.99 20.26
C LEU A 24 -8.16 33.66 20.23
N LEU A 25 -7.17 33.54 19.33
CA LEU A 25 -6.28 32.37 19.29
C LEU A 25 -5.37 32.25 20.51
N ARG A 26 -5.13 33.36 21.24
CA ARG A 26 -4.29 33.39 22.44
C ARG A 26 -5.08 33.04 23.69
N ASP A 27 -6.18 33.74 23.94
CA ASP A 27 -7.10 33.51 25.05
C ASP A 27 -8.48 34.08 24.67
N PRO A 28 -9.52 33.25 24.56
CA PRO A 28 -10.85 33.71 24.21
C PRO A 28 -11.52 34.62 25.26
N ALA A 29 -11.20 34.49 26.55
CA ALA A 29 -11.96 35.14 27.61
C ALA A 29 -11.82 36.67 27.66
N PRO A 30 -10.62 37.28 27.51
CA PRO A 30 -10.44 38.73 27.57
C PRO A 30 -10.97 39.48 26.35
N VAL A 31 -11.02 38.81 25.18
CA VAL A 31 -11.41 39.43 23.89
C VAL A 31 -12.89 39.26 23.58
N ALA A 32 -13.57 38.30 24.24
CA ALA A 32 -15.00 38.03 24.02
C ALA A 32 -15.91 39.28 24.10
N PRO A 33 -15.73 40.24 25.04
CA PRO A 33 -16.54 41.47 25.07
C PRO A 33 -16.33 42.36 23.84
N GLN A 34 -15.10 42.42 23.31
CA GLN A 34 -14.77 43.22 22.13
C GLN A 34 -15.36 42.61 20.85
N ILE A 35 -15.30 41.29 20.73
CA ILE A 35 -15.96 40.55 19.63
C ILE A 35 -17.48 40.71 19.71
N ALA A 36 -18.07 40.67 20.91
CA ALA A 36 -19.50 40.91 21.09
C ALA A 36 -19.92 42.33 20.67
N ALA A 37 -19.12 43.34 20.99
CA ALA A 37 -19.35 44.72 20.54
C ALA A 37 -19.25 44.84 19.00
N ARG A 38 -18.21 44.23 18.39
CA ARG A 38 -18.08 44.19 16.92
C ARG A 38 -19.26 43.53 16.24
N LEU A 39 -19.74 42.41 16.78
CA LEU A 39 -20.93 41.73 16.26
C LEU A 39 -22.18 42.63 16.35
N ALA A 40 -22.34 43.36 17.46
CA ALA A 40 -23.46 44.28 17.67
C ALA A 40 -23.46 45.44 16.66
N ASP A 41 -22.27 45.99 16.38
CA ASP A 41 -22.09 47.17 15.52
C ASP A 41 -22.04 46.83 14.03
N ALA A 42 -21.67 45.60 13.65
CA ALA A 42 -21.44 45.20 12.25
C ALA A 42 -22.63 45.54 11.32
N ASP A 43 -22.36 46.20 10.20
CA ASP A 43 -23.41 46.55 9.22
C ASP A 43 -23.85 45.31 8.43
N PRO A 44 -25.12 44.87 8.49
CA PRO A 44 -25.61 43.75 7.68
C PRO A 44 -25.59 44.02 6.17
N THR A 45 -25.43 45.27 5.73
CA THR A 45 -25.34 45.66 4.33
C THR A 45 -23.93 45.59 3.75
N ASP A 46 -22.89 45.60 4.59
CA ASP A 46 -21.51 45.27 4.24
C ASP A 46 -21.29 43.75 4.45
N PRO A 47 -21.26 42.94 3.36
CA PRO A 47 -21.21 41.49 3.48
C PRO A 47 -19.85 40.97 3.95
N VAL A 48 -18.78 41.76 3.85
CA VAL A 48 -17.45 41.38 4.34
C VAL A 48 -17.39 41.65 5.83
N GLU A 49 -17.78 42.85 6.27
CA GLU A 49 -17.83 43.20 7.70
C GLU A 49 -18.75 42.26 8.49
N ALA A 50 -19.96 42.02 7.96
CA ALA A 50 -20.93 41.10 8.54
C ALA A 50 -20.34 39.70 8.74
N ALA A 51 -19.63 39.18 7.73
CA ALA A 51 -19.05 37.84 7.79
C ALA A 51 -17.85 37.75 8.73
N LEU A 52 -16.97 38.75 8.76
CA LEU A 52 -15.83 38.78 9.68
C LEU A 52 -16.30 38.83 11.15
N ALA A 53 -17.27 39.68 11.46
CA ALA A 53 -17.81 39.81 12.81
C ALA A 53 -18.52 38.51 13.24
N LEU A 54 -19.28 37.90 12.33
CA LEU A 54 -19.97 36.64 12.59
C LEU A 54 -19.01 35.45 12.74
N TYR A 55 -17.97 35.39 11.91
CA TYR A 55 -16.91 34.38 11.97
C TYR A 55 -16.16 34.46 13.31
N LEU A 56 -15.72 35.65 13.74
CA LEU A 56 -15.07 35.83 15.04
C LEU A 56 -15.99 35.46 16.20
N ALA A 57 -17.26 35.90 16.17
CA ALA A 57 -18.23 35.54 17.20
C ALA A 57 -18.44 34.02 17.28
N ALA A 58 -18.44 33.32 16.14
CA ALA A 58 -18.59 31.87 16.09
C ALA A 58 -17.41 31.16 16.78
N LEU A 59 -16.19 31.64 16.51
CA LEU A 59 -14.96 31.10 17.09
C LEU A 59 -14.84 31.30 18.61
N THR A 60 -15.62 32.21 19.22
CA THR A 60 -15.68 32.33 20.69
C THR A 60 -16.40 31.17 21.37
N GLY A 61 -17.19 30.38 20.63
CA GLY A 61 -18.06 29.34 21.19
C GLY A 61 -19.23 29.87 22.03
N ASN A 62 -19.46 31.19 22.08
CA ASN A 62 -20.53 31.79 22.89
C ASN A 62 -21.91 31.65 22.23
N LEU A 63 -22.64 30.61 22.62
CA LEU A 63 -24.00 30.31 22.12
C LEU A 63 -24.99 31.46 22.33
N THR A 64 -24.92 32.17 23.46
CA THR A 64 -25.82 33.28 23.76
C THR A 64 -25.62 34.44 22.79
N LEU A 65 -24.36 34.74 22.47
CA LEU A 65 -23.99 35.78 21.52
C LEU A 65 -24.47 35.44 20.09
N LEU A 66 -24.28 34.20 19.65
CA LEU A 66 -24.68 33.74 18.31
C LEU A 66 -26.18 33.56 18.12
N ARG A 67 -26.94 33.47 19.21
CA ARG A 67 -28.42 33.47 19.21
C ARG A 67 -29.01 34.88 19.32
N SER A 68 -28.18 35.91 19.40
CA SER A 68 -28.67 37.29 19.40
C SER A 68 -29.40 37.62 18.09
N ALA A 69 -30.35 38.57 18.16
CA ALA A 69 -31.08 39.04 16.99
C ALA A 69 -30.13 39.57 15.91
N LYS A 70 -29.05 40.23 16.32
CA LYS A 70 -28.02 40.75 15.41
C LYS A 70 -27.27 39.64 14.68
N ALA A 71 -26.77 38.62 15.40
CA ALA A 71 -26.08 37.48 14.79
C ALA A 71 -26.98 36.74 13.79
N THR A 72 -28.27 36.63 14.10
CA THR A 72 -29.28 36.04 13.20
C THR A 72 -29.47 36.87 11.93
N ALA A 73 -29.55 38.20 12.05
CA ALA A 73 -29.66 39.11 10.91
C ALA A 73 -28.43 39.07 10.00
N LEU A 74 -27.21 39.06 10.58
CA LEU A 74 -25.97 38.94 9.81
C LEU A 74 -25.89 37.61 9.07
N ARG A 75 -26.22 36.50 9.74
CA ARG A 75 -26.26 35.17 9.13
C ARG A 75 -27.21 35.12 7.95
N THR A 76 -28.42 35.65 8.11
CA THR A 76 -29.42 35.72 7.04
C THR A 76 -28.91 36.53 5.84
N SER A 77 -28.23 37.65 6.10
CA SER A 77 -27.61 38.46 5.04
C SER A 77 -26.53 37.67 4.28
N ILE A 78 -25.62 36.99 5.00
CA ILE A 78 -24.53 36.20 4.38
C ILE A 78 -25.10 35.01 3.60
N THR A 79 -26.08 34.29 4.14
CA THR A 79 -26.78 33.20 3.46
C THR A 79 -27.35 33.68 2.13
N ALA A 80 -28.08 34.80 2.12
CA ALA A 80 -28.67 35.36 0.90
C ALA A 80 -27.61 35.80 -0.14
N ARG A 81 -26.43 36.24 0.32
CA ARG A 81 -25.30 36.59 -0.57
C ARG A 81 -24.66 35.35 -1.17
N LEU A 82 -24.40 34.33 -0.36
CA LEU A 82 -23.82 33.07 -0.84
C LEU A 82 -24.78 32.32 -1.76
N GLU A 83 -26.08 32.30 -1.46
CA GLU A 83 -27.09 31.73 -2.37
C GLU A 83 -27.14 32.46 -3.71
N ARG A 84 -27.00 33.79 -3.67
CA ARG A 84 -26.88 34.58 -4.89
C ARG A 84 -25.64 34.16 -5.64
N GLU A 85 -24.47 34.13 -5.00
CA GLU A 85 -23.16 33.68 -5.55
C GLU A 85 -23.26 32.32 -6.24
N LEU A 86 -23.97 31.36 -5.63
CA LEU A 86 -24.07 30.00 -6.14
C LEU A 86 -25.20 29.79 -7.17
N SER A 87 -25.86 30.86 -7.63
CA SER A 87 -26.95 30.77 -8.62
C SER A 87 -26.42 30.57 -10.05
N PRO A 88 -27.05 29.71 -10.88
CA PRO A 88 -26.71 29.59 -12.29
C PRO A 88 -27.06 30.91 -13.00
N ASN A 89 -26.11 31.51 -13.74
CA ASN A 89 -26.21 32.79 -14.48
C ASN A 89 -25.88 34.07 -13.66
N GLN A 90 -24.73 34.04 -12.99
CA GLN A 90 -24.18 35.22 -12.31
C GLN A 90 -23.62 36.27 -13.30
N ASN A 91 -24.01 37.54 -13.12
CA ASN A 91 -23.44 38.71 -13.82
C ASN A 91 -22.54 39.58 -12.91
N HIS A 92 -22.05 39.04 -11.80
CA HIS A 92 -21.14 39.75 -10.89
C HIS A 92 -19.91 38.91 -10.58
N PHE A 93 -18.87 39.60 -10.14
CA PHE A 93 -17.57 39.02 -9.85
C PHE A 93 -17.30 39.16 -8.37
N THR A 94 -16.88 38.05 -7.75
CA THR A 94 -16.62 37.96 -6.33
C THR A 94 -15.22 37.38 -6.15
N ASP A 95 -14.44 37.99 -5.25
CA ASP A 95 -13.12 37.48 -4.92
C ASP A 95 -13.24 36.12 -4.23
N THR A 96 -12.35 35.20 -4.57
CA THR A 96 -12.31 33.82 -4.06
C THR A 96 -12.26 33.78 -2.53
N TRP A 97 -11.50 34.70 -1.91
CA TRP A 97 -11.40 34.78 -0.45
C TRP A 97 -12.69 35.28 0.22
N VAL A 98 -13.49 36.09 -0.47
CA VAL A 98 -14.79 36.57 0.05
C VAL A 98 -15.80 35.43 0.06
N VAL A 99 -15.81 34.61 -1.00
CA VAL A 99 -16.61 33.38 -1.06
C VAL A 99 -16.19 32.42 0.07
N ALA A 100 -14.89 32.25 0.29
CA ALA A 100 -14.36 31.46 1.39
C ALA A 100 -14.74 32.01 2.77
N LEU A 101 -14.69 33.33 2.97
CA LEU A 101 -15.11 33.99 4.20
C LEU A 101 -16.60 33.78 4.49
N TRP A 102 -17.48 33.95 3.50
CA TRP A 102 -18.91 33.70 3.68
C TRP A 102 -19.18 32.25 4.05
N ALA A 103 -18.53 31.31 3.36
CA ALA A 103 -18.63 29.89 3.66
C ALA A 103 -18.11 29.58 5.07
N ALA A 104 -16.98 30.17 5.49
CA ALA A 104 -16.40 29.99 6.81
C ALA A 104 -17.30 30.56 7.91
N ALA A 105 -17.81 31.79 7.77
CA ALA A 105 -18.73 32.39 8.73
C ALA A 105 -20.00 31.54 8.93
N LEU A 106 -20.57 31.04 7.84
CA LEU A 106 -21.74 30.15 7.89
C LEU A 106 -21.39 28.78 8.47
N ARG A 107 -20.26 28.18 8.07
CA ARG A 107 -19.79 26.90 8.60
C ARG A 107 -19.57 26.96 10.11
N GLU A 108 -18.82 27.95 10.58
CA GLU A 108 -18.49 28.08 12.00
C GLU A 108 -19.72 28.43 12.85
N THR A 109 -20.63 29.27 12.36
CA THR A 109 -21.90 29.49 13.07
C THR A 109 -22.79 28.26 13.06
N ASN A 110 -22.72 27.46 11.99
CA ASN A 110 -23.55 26.28 11.84
C ASN A 110 -23.09 25.08 12.66
N HIS A 111 -21.80 25.02 13.05
CA HIS A 111 -21.30 24.07 14.05
C HIS A 111 -22.13 24.09 15.35
N LEU A 112 -22.79 25.23 15.63
CA LEU A 112 -23.56 25.45 16.85
C LEU A 112 -25.09 25.46 16.62
N SER A 113 -25.57 25.84 15.42
CA SER A 113 -27.01 25.81 15.09
C SER A 113 -27.51 24.51 14.46
N ARG A 114 -26.62 23.70 13.87
CA ARG A 114 -26.94 22.42 13.21
C ARG A 114 -28.06 22.51 12.15
N ASP A 115 -28.06 23.57 11.36
CA ASP A 115 -28.98 23.78 10.25
C ASP A 115 -28.48 23.07 8.98
N GLU A 116 -29.26 22.10 8.52
CA GLU A 116 -28.96 21.29 7.34
C GLU A 116 -28.96 22.13 6.05
N SER A 117 -29.79 23.18 5.98
CA SER A 117 -29.85 24.04 4.78
C SER A 117 -28.54 24.81 4.59
N THR A 118 -27.99 25.37 5.68
CA THR A 118 -26.66 25.99 5.69
C THR A 118 -25.56 24.98 5.33
N THR A 119 -25.63 23.72 5.80
CA THR A 119 -24.63 22.69 5.46
C THR A 119 -24.62 22.37 3.96
N ARG A 120 -25.79 22.16 3.36
CA ARG A 120 -25.93 21.94 1.91
C ARG A 120 -25.45 23.13 1.10
N LEU A 121 -25.71 24.35 1.58
CA LEU A 121 -25.25 25.57 0.93
C LEU A 121 -23.71 25.65 0.93
N VAL A 122 -23.06 25.45 2.08
CA VAL A 122 -21.60 25.46 2.21
C VAL A 122 -20.94 24.33 1.39
N GLY A 123 -21.53 23.13 1.35
CA GLY A 123 -21.01 21.99 0.60
C GLY A 123 -20.91 22.22 -0.92
N ARG A 124 -21.70 23.15 -1.47
CA ARG A 124 -21.67 23.51 -2.89
C ARG A 124 -20.57 24.53 -3.24
N VAL A 125 -19.99 25.20 -2.24
CA VAL A 125 -19.07 26.31 -2.46
C VAL A 125 -17.78 25.87 -3.14
N LYS A 126 -17.14 24.79 -2.66
CA LYS A 126 -15.85 24.33 -3.23
C LYS A 126 -16.01 23.97 -4.72
N ASN A 127 -17.12 23.31 -5.09
CA ASN A 127 -17.45 22.98 -6.48
C ASN A 127 -17.66 24.24 -7.35
N HIS A 128 -18.36 25.25 -6.83
CA HIS A 128 -18.51 26.54 -7.51
C HIS A 128 -17.17 27.23 -7.75
N VAL A 129 -16.28 27.21 -6.76
CA VAL A 129 -14.95 27.80 -6.87
C VAL A 129 -14.09 27.02 -7.88
N TYR A 130 -14.13 25.69 -7.90
CA TYR A 130 -13.47 24.90 -8.95
C TYR A 130 -13.98 25.26 -10.36
N ALA A 131 -15.30 25.38 -10.53
CA ALA A 131 -15.88 25.68 -11.83
C ALA A 131 -15.55 27.11 -12.31
N ASN A 132 -15.54 28.09 -11.39
CA ASN A 132 -15.54 29.50 -11.78
C ASN A 132 -14.23 30.24 -11.49
N HIS A 133 -13.41 29.79 -10.54
CA HIS A 133 -12.22 30.49 -10.06
C HIS A 133 -10.90 29.74 -10.30
N VAL A 134 -10.91 28.55 -10.93
CA VAL A 134 -9.68 27.83 -11.30
C VAL A 134 -9.36 28.03 -12.77
N ARG A 135 -8.09 28.35 -13.09
CA ARG A 135 -7.59 28.52 -14.46
C ARG A 135 -6.19 27.95 -14.56
N LEU A 136 -5.91 27.18 -15.62
CA LEU A 136 -4.60 26.57 -15.86
C LEU A 136 -4.06 25.79 -14.65
N GLY A 137 -4.95 25.05 -13.97
CA GLY A 137 -4.60 24.27 -12.78
C GLY A 137 -4.41 25.09 -11.50
N ALA A 138 -4.41 26.43 -11.53
CA ALA A 138 -4.22 27.27 -10.36
C ALA A 138 -5.52 27.95 -9.88
N LEU A 139 -5.65 28.14 -8.57
CA LEU A 139 -6.72 28.91 -7.94
C LEU A 139 -6.49 30.42 -8.14
N MET A 140 -7.44 31.10 -8.77
CA MET A 140 -7.36 32.55 -9.04
C MET A 140 -7.95 33.37 -7.89
N SER A 141 -7.60 34.65 -7.80
CA SER A 141 -8.13 35.57 -6.78
C SER A 141 -9.59 35.98 -7.01
N SER A 142 -10.11 35.90 -8.24
CA SER A 142 -11.47 36.28 -8.62
C SER A 142 -12.00 35.38 -9.73
N SER A 143 -13.33 35.30 -9.88
CA SER A 143 -14.01 34.55 -10.95
C SER A 143 -13.88 35.18 -12.35
N ASP A 144 -13.52 36.46 -12.44
CA ASP A 144 -13.61 37.26 -13.68
C ASP A 144 -12.33 37.32 -14.52
N LYS A 145 -11.19 37.02 -13.90
CA LYS A 145 -9.86 37.20 -14.50
C LYS A 145 -8.91 36.09 -14.10
N ALA A 146 -7.89 35.87 -14.93
CA ALA A 146 -6.69 35.12 -14.55
C ALA A 146 -5.77 35.97 -13.64
N THR A 147 -6.35 36.66 -12.65
CA THR A 147 -5.60 37.47 -11.69
C THR A 147 -5.23 36.62 -10.49
N LEU A 148 -3.96 36.68 -10.13
CA LEU A 148 -3.39 35.95 -9.01
C LEU A 148 -2.72 36.96 -8.08
N GLU A 149 -3.30 37.13 -6.90
CA GLU A 149 -2.86 38.03 -5.83
C GLU A 149 -2.73 37.25 -4.51
N PHE A 150 -1.97 37.78 -3.56
CA PHE A 150 -1.67 37.09 -2.30
C PHE A 150 -2.89 36.92 -1.38
N ASP A 151 -3.97 37.66 -1.63
CA ASP A 151 -5.24 37.52 -0.91
C ASP A 151 -5.94 36.18 -1.16
N VAL A 152 -5.60 35.46 -2.24
CA VAL A 152 -6.12 34.11 -2.50
C VAL A 152 -5.76 33.15 -1.37
N LEU A 153 -4.66 33.41 -0.63
CA LEU A 153 -4.25 32.63 0.53
C LEU A 153 -5.29 32.71 1.66
N LEU A 154 -6.12 33.75 1.72
CA LEU A 154 -7.20 33.86 2.69
C LEU A 154 -8.26 32.76 2.50
N ALA A 155 -8.40 32.20 1.28
CA ALA A 155 -9.26 31.06 1.03
C ALA A 155 -8.76 29.76 1.70
N ALA A 156 -7.50 29.72 2.14
CA ALA A 156 -6.96 28.65 2.97
C ALA A 156 -6.77 29.09 4.42
N VAL A 157 -6.15 30.25 4.66
CA VAL A 157 -5.83 30.76 6.01
C VAL A 157 -6.34 32.20 6.19
N PRO A 158 -7.31 32.48 7.08
CA PRO A 158 -7.91 31.59 8.08
C PRO A 158 -9.15 30.81 7.62
N PHE A 159 -9.72 31.10 6.46
CA PHE A 159 -11.11 30.69 6.18
C PHE A 159 -11.25 29.22 5.78
N GLY A 160 -10.18 28.52 5.41
CA GLY A 160 -10.15 27.05 5.25
C GLY A 160 -11.21 26.51 4.29
N LEU A 161 -11.38 27.12 3.12
CA LEU A 161 -12.14 26.53 2.00
C LEU A 161 -11.28 25.52 1.22
N PHE A 162 -9.98 25.74 1.18
CA PHE A 162 -8.96 24.83 0.65
C PHE A 162 -7.96 24.48 1.75
N ASP A 163 -7.43 23.26 1.69
CA ASP A 163 -6.27 22.86 2.48
C ASP A 163 -5.00 23.37 1.80
N CYS A 164 -3.91 23.54 2.57
CA CYS A 164 -2.66 24.06 2.02
C CYS A 164 -2.01 23.10 1.01
N GLU A 165 -2.46 21.84 0.95
CA GLU A 165 -1.96 20.80 0.06
C GLU A 165 -2.81 20.64 -1.20
N ASP A 166 -3.97 21.32 -1.29
CA ASP A 166 -4.81 21.27 -2.49
C ASP A 166 -4.01 21.75 -3.72
N LEU A 167 -3.90 20.90 -4.76
CA LEU A 167 -3.02 21.15 -5.91
C LEU A 167 -3.24 22.52 -6.57
N VAL A 168 -4.50 22.96 -6.66
CA VAL A 168 -4.86 24.26 -7.22
C VAL A 168 -4.30 25.45 -6.43
N LEU A 169 -4.18 25.28 -5.11
CA LEU A 169 -3.58 26.27 -4.23
C LEU A 169 -2.05 26.17 -4.25
N VAL A 170 -1.50 24.95 -4.33
CA VAL A 170 -0.05 24.73 -4.50
C VAL A 170 0.46 25.39 -5.78
N ASP A 171 -0.25 25.26 -6.89
CA ASP A 171 0.13 25.88 -8.16
C ASP A 171 -0.05 27.41 -8.12
N ALA A 172 -1.08 27.92 -7.45
CA ALA A 172 -1.22 29.34 -7.15
C ALA A 172 -0.03 29.87 -6.34
N VAL A 173 0.37 29.18 -5.27
CA VAL A 173 1.51 29.56 -4.42
C VAL A 173 2.82 29.48 -5.17
N ARG A 174 3.00 28.48 -6.04
CA ARG A 174 4.19 28.38 -6.92
C ARG A 174 4.33 29.62 -7.79
N ALA A 175 3.23 30.09 -8.39
CA ALA A 175 3.23 31.31 -9.20
C ALA A 175 3.46 32.58 -8.35
N LEU A 176 2.83 32.69 -7.16
CA LEU A 176 3.03 33.80 -6.23
C LEU A 176 4.46 33.89 -5.67
N THR A 177 5.16 32.75 -5.57
CA THR A 177 6.52 32.65 -5.03
C THR A 177 7.62 32.61 -6.08
N ALA A 178 7.28 32.80 -7.36
CA ALA A 178 8.27 33.04 -8.41
C ALA A 178 9.18 34.23 -8.04
N PRO A 179 10.50 34.19 -8.36
CA PRO A 179 11.47 35.17 -7.85
C PRO A 179 11.04 36.64 -8.01
N ASP A 180 10.54 37.00 -9.19
CA ASP A 180 10.11 38.37 -9.50
C ASP A 180 8.86 38.78 -8.69
N ARG A 181 7.91 37.85 -8.51
CA ARG A 181 6.68 38.08 -7.73
C ARG A 181 6.99 38.23 -6.25
N LEU A 182 7.82 37.34 -5.72
CA LEU A 182 8.21 37.36 -4.31
C LEU A 182 9.05 38.59 -3.97
N ALA A 183 9.91 39.06 -4.89
CA ALA A 183 10.67 40.30 -4.72
C ALA A 183 9.75 41.52 -4.59
N SER A 184 8.63 41.53 -5.31
CA SER A 184 7.62 42.59 -5.26
C SER A 184 6.61 42.50 -4.11
N ALA A 185 6.63 41.40 -3.34
CA ALA A 185 5.67 41.14 -2.26
C ALA A 185 5.81 42.14 -1.09
N THR A 186 4.68 42.71 -0.66
CA THR A 186 4.59 43.63 0.48
C THR A 186 4.81 42.90 1.81
N PRO A 187 5.03 43.61 2.94
CA PRO A 187 5.10 42.97 4.26
C PRO A 187 3.88 42.11 4.60
N ALA A 188 2.67 42.58 4.25
CA ALA A 188 1.43 41.83 4.50
C ALA A 188 1.31 40.57 3.63
N ASP A 189 1.75 40.64 2.37
CA ASP A 189 1.80 39.48 1.47
C ASP A 189 2.74 38.40 2.02
N ARG A 190 3.90 38.82 2.53
CA ARG A 190 4.88 37.92 3.16
C ARG A 190 4.33 37.32 4.46
N GLN A 191 3.52 38.06 5.21
CA GLN A 191 2.86 37.54 6.41
C GLN A 191 1.78 36.49 6.08
N LEU A 192 0.98 36.70 5.03
CA LEU A 192 0.01 35.70 4.55
C LEU A 192 0.71 34.43 4.04
N LEU A 193 1.77 34.58 3.25
CA LEU A 193 2.62 33.46 2.84
C LEU A 193 3.26 32.75 4.05
N ALA A 194 3.71 33.51 5.04
CA ALA A 194 4.27 32.93 6.26
C ALA A 194 3.23 32.13 7.04
N TRP A 195 1.99 32.62 7.12
CA TRP A 195 0.90 31.87 7.74
C TRP A 195 0.62 30.57 6.98
N TYR A 196 0.48 30.65 5.66
CA TYR A 196 0.29 29.49 4.80
C TYR A 196 1.38 28.42 5.02
N TYR A 197 2.66 28.82 5.00
CA TYR A 197 3.75 27.88 5.23
C TYR A 197 3.82 27.36 6.67
N ALA A 198 3.29 28.10 7.65
CA ALA A 198 3.18 27.60 9.01
C ALA A 198 2.13 26.47 9.11
N GLU A 199 0.99 26.59 8.42
CA GLU A 199 -0.03 25.53 8.37
C GLU A 199 0.46 24.30 7.58
N GLN A 200 1.27 24.48 6.54
CA GLN A 200 1.95 23.37 5.83
C GLN A 200 3.05 22.67 6.65
N GLY A 201 3.33 23.12 7.88
CA GLY A 201 4.48 22.63 8.66
C GLY A 201 5.86 23.04 8.11
N SER A 202 5.91 23.93 7.10
CA SER A 202 7.13 24.49 6.51
C SER A 202 7.67 25.68 7.31
N TYR A 203 7.96 25.46 8.59
CA TYR A 203 8.29 26.53 9.55
C TYR A 203 9.52 27.37 9.18
N ALA A 204 10.53 26.77 8.53
CA ALA A 204 11.71 27.52 8.07
C ALA A 204 11.35 28.55 6.98
N LYS A 205 10.49 28.18 6.02
CA LYS A 205 9.98 29.10 4.99
C LYS A 205 9.12 30.19 5.61
N SER A 206 8.24 29.79 6.53
CA SER A 206 7.40 30.73 7.29
C SER A 206 8.23 31.79 8.01
N ARG A 207 9.28 31.40 8.75
CA ARG A 207 10.18 32.33 9.46
C ARG A 207 10.94 33.25 8.51
N LYS A 208 11.49 32.73 7.41
CA LYS A 208 12.26 33.53 6.43
C LYS A 208 11.44 34.69 5.86
N LEU A 209 10.12 34.50 5.72
CA LEU A 209 9.20 35.51 5.20
C LEU A 209 8.85 36.60 6.23
N LEU A 210 8.99 36.34 7.53
CA LEU A 210 8.59 37.23 8.63
C LEU A 210 9.64 38.27 9.07
N ALA A 211 10.66 38.55 8.24
CA ALA A 211 11.84 39.35 8.61
C ALA A 211 11.55 40.53 9.58
N ALA A 212 12.08 40.41 10.80
CA ALA A 212 12.13 41.37 11.92
C ALA A 212 10.81 41.93 12.51
N THR A 213 9.61 41.70 11.96
CA THR A 213 8.36 42.08 12.65
C THR A 213 7.26 41.03 12.42
N PRO A 214 6.99 40.16 13.40
CA PRO A 214 6.01 39.10 13.23
C PRO A 214 4.58 39.64 13.32
N ALA A 215 3.70 39.21 12.42
CA ALA A 215 2.26 39.44 12.53
C ALA A 215 1.71 38.71 13.77
N PRO A 216 0.90 39.34 14.64
CA PRO A 216 0.43 38.73 15.90
C PRO A 216 -0.21 37.34 15.75
N ILE A 217 -0.90 37.06 14.65
CA ILE A 217 -1.56 35.76 14.39
C ILE A 217 -0.55 34.66 14.10
N VAL A 218 0.36 34.91 13.15
CA VAL A 218 1.43 33.95 12.78
C VAL A 218 2.38 33.78 13.97
N ALA A 219 2.58 34.88 14.72
CA ALA A 219 3.29 34.93 15.99
C ALA A 219 2.59 34.20 17.16
N GLN A 220 1.34 33.79 17.04
CA GLN A 220 0.67 33.01 18.08
C GLN A 220 0.58 31.55 17.65
N ARG A 221 0.31 31.30 16.35
CA ARG A 221 0.29 29.96 15.76
C ARG A 221 1.62 29.24 15.86
N LEU A 222 2.72 29.92 15.48
CA LEU A 222 4.06 29.39 15.65
C LEU A 222 4.40 29.18 17.15
N LYS A 223 3.74 29.88 18.09
CA LYS A 223 4.00 29.78 19.54
C LYS A 223 3.40 28.53 20.12
N THR A 224 2.15 28.23 19.76
CA THR A 224 1.45 27.00 20.14
C THR A 224 2.17 25.75 19.63
N LEU A 225 2.94 25.86 18.53
CA LEU A 225 3.70 24.76 17.94
C LEU A 225 5.15 24.67 18.45
N GLY A 226 5.51 25.42 19.49
CA GLY A 226 6.88 25.51 20.01
C GLY A 226 7.88 26.17 19.05
N GLN A 227 7.40 26.76 17.96
CA GLN A 227 8.19 27.42 16.92
C GLN A 227 8.46 28.92 17.20
N LEU A 228 8.03 29.45 18.35
CA LEU A 228 8.32 30.82 18.81
C LEU A 228 9.02 30.93 20.16
N GLU A 229 9.53 29.82 20.68
CA GLU A 229 10.73 30.00 21.48
C GLU A 229 11.74 30.70 20.57
N ALA A 230 12.23 31.87 21.01
CA ALA A 230 13.24 32.61 20.24
C ALA A 230 14.39 31.66 19.86
N ARG A 231 14.68 30.70 20.76
CA ARG A 231 15.62 29.63 20.56
C ARG A 231 15.12 28.28 21.11
N PHE A 232 15.11 27.24 20.28
CA PHE A 232 14.89 25.84 20.72
C PHE A 232 15.85 24.90 19.97
N ILE A 233 16.05 23.70 20.53
CA ILE A 233 16.84 22.62 19.92
C ILE A 233 15.99 21.35 19.92
N ARG A 234 15.98 20.62 18.80
CA ARG A 234 15.36 19.30 18.64
C ARG A 234 16.41 18.29 18.17
N HIS A 235 16.61 17.29 19.01
CA HIS A 235 17.42 16.11 18.82
C HIS A 235 16.66 14.90 19.37
N ALA A 236 16.53 13.86 18.56
CA ALA A 236 15.91 12.59 18.88
C ALA A 236 16.85 11.47 18.40
N PRO A 237 17.75 10.94 19.25
CA PRO A 237 18.86 10.12 18.79
C PRO A 237 18.45 8.88 17.99
N ASP A 238 17.36 8.22 18.37
CA ASP A 238 16.81 7.04 17.70
C ASP A 238 15.74 7.37 16.65
N GLY A 239 15.38 8.65 16.51
CA GLY A 239 14.39 9.13 15.55
C GLY A 239 13.01 8.56 15.80
N ASN A 240 12.33 8.22 14.70
CA ASN A 240 11.04 7.54 14.69
C ASN A 240 11.17 6.02 14.41
N GLY A 241 12.40 5.48 14.38
CA GLY A 241 12.65 4.08 14.05
C GLY A 241 12.65 3.74 12.56
N ASN A 242 12.56 4.74 11.67
CA ASN A 242 12.69 4.54 10.23
C ASN A 242 14.14 4.29 9.81
N ARG A 243 14.40 3.10 9.25
CA ARG A 243 15.74 2.66 8.84
C ARG A 243 16.19 3.24 7.51
N TYR A 244 15.25 3.63 6.66
CA TYR A 244 15.54 4.03 5.29
C TYR A 244 15.53 5.54 5.10
N GLU A 245 14.77 6.25 5.93
CA GLU A 245 14.56 7.70 5.82
C GLU A 245 14.84 8.35 7.18
N PRO A 246 16.13 8.58 7.50
CA PRO A 246 16.52 9.19 8.76
C PRO A 246 16.04 10.63 8.89
N LEU A 247 15.59 11.02 10.08
CA LEU A 247 15.25 12.40 10.41
C LEU A 247 16.50 13.28 10.55
N LEU A 248 16.30 14.59 10.40
CA LEU A 248 17.34 15.62 10.48
C LEU A 248 17.82 15.89 11.92
N GLU A 249 17.28 15.19 12.90
CA GLU A 249 17.56 15.34 14.32
C GLU A 249 18.09 14.05 14.96
N GLU A 250 18.56 13.10 14.17
CA GLU A 250 18.98 11.77 14.62
C GLU A 250 20.49 11.64 14.91
N ARG A 251 20.87 10.55 15.58
CA ARG A 251 22.26 10.11 15.75
C ARG A 251 22.56 8.92 14.83
N PHE A 252 23.77 8.87 14.28
CA PHE A 252 24.27 7.76 13.45
C PHE A 252 25.70 7.36 13.85
N PRO A 253 26.05 6.06 13.76
CA PRO A 253 25.12 4.93 13.60
C PRO A 253 24.23 4.73 14.84
N LYS A 254 23.17 3.92 14.72
CA LYS A 254 22.26 3.61 15.84
C LYS A 254 22.90 2.70 16.87
N LEU A 255 23.62 1.68 16.39
CA LEU A 255 24.47 0.80 17.18
C LEU A 255 25.91 1.26 16.98
N ILE A 256 26.54 1.77 18.04
CA ILE A 256 27.84 2.43 17.97
C ILE A 256 28.91 1.48 18.48
N THR A 257 30.00 1.35 17.74
CA THR A 257 31.21 0.61 18.13
C THR A 257 32.42 1.54 18.24
N ASP A 258 33.53 1.05 18.78
CA ASP A 258 34.78 1.83 18.94
C ASP A 258 35.46 2.20 17.62
N THR A 259 35.02 1.61 16.50
CA THR A 259 35.48 1.95 15.14
C THR A 259 34.62 3.01 14.45
N ASP A 260 33.44 3.31 14.97
CA ASP A 260 32.46 4.17 14.29
C ASP A 260 32.71 5.65 14.58
N GLU A 261 32.59 6.48 13.55
CA GLU A 261 32.40 7.92 13.74
C GLU A 261 30.94 8.19 14.15
N VAL A 262 30.73 8.94 15.23
CA VAL A 262 29.39 9.21 15.74
C VAL A 262 28.95 10.59 15.28
N ILE A 263 27.96 10.61 14.39
CA ILE A 263 27.33 11.82 13.87
C ILE A 263 26.07 12.09 14.67
N VAL A 264 25.97 13.26 15.28
CA VAL A 264 24.76 13.75 15.93
C VAL A 264 24.19 14.87 15.10
N ARG A 265 22.90 14.82 14.77
CA ARG A 265 22.21 15.91 14.08
C ARG A 265 21.15 16.53 14.97
N ALA A 266 20.97 17.83 14.87
CA ALA A 266 19.92 18.55 15.56
C ALA A 266 19.28 19.59 14.65
N GLN A 267 17.98 19.77 14.81
CA GLN A 267 17.31 20.96 14.32
C GLN A 267 17.27 22.01 15.43
N ALA A 268 17.25 23.28 15.04
CA ALA A 268 17.11 24.36 16.00
C ALA A 268 16.35 25.53 15.36
N SER A 269 15.80 26.38 16.21
CA SER A 269 15.31 27.70 15.80
C SER A 269 16.10 28.76 16.55
N PRO A 270 16.53 29.88 15.91
CA PRO A 270 16.51 30.05 14.47
C PRO A 270 17.43 29.04 13.79
N LEU A 271 17.02 28.56 12.62
CA LEU A 271 17.83 27.66 11.81
C LEU A 271 18.79 28.51 10.97
N SER A 272 19.87 28.99 11.58
CA SER A 272 20.83 29.92 10.96
C SER A 272 22.26 29.59 11.37
N ALA A 273 23.21 29.71 10.44
CA ALA A 273 24.64 29.62 10.74
C ALA A 273 25.13 30.72 11.71
N ASP A 274 24.41 31.84 11.79
CA ASP A 274 24.72 32.97 12.67
C ASP A 274 24.40 32.69 14.15
N GLU A 275 23.68 31.59 14.43
CA GLU A 275 23.28 31.17 15.78
C GLU A 275 23.85 29.78 16.07
N PRO A 276 25.18 29.68 16.29
CA PRO A 276 25.86 28.42 16.33
C PRO A 276 25.44 27.54 17.50
N LEU A 277 25.35 26.25 17.24
CA LEU A 277 25.20 25.23 18.28
C LEU A 277 26.56 24.61 18.61
N GLU A 278 26.67 24.18 19.86
CA GLU A 278 27.72 23.28 20.32
C GLU A 278 27.13 22.07 21.03
N LEU A 279 27.82 20.95 20.90
CA LEU A 279 27.51 19.71 21.61
C LEU A 279 28.55 19.51 22.71
N VAL A 280 28.07 19.35 23.95
CA VAL A 280 28.91 19.23 25.15
C VAL A 280 28.95 17.79 25.61
N VAL A 281 30.15 17.21 25.70
CA VAL A 281 30.43 15.89 26.29
C VAL A 281 31.36 16.08 27.48
N GLY A 282 30.85 15.88 28.70
CA GLY A 282 31.61 16.17 29.92
C GLY A 282 32.07 17.65 29.96
N ALA A 283 33.39 17.88 29.94
CA ALA A 283 33.99 19.23 29.90
C ALA A 283 34.36 19.71 28.48
N THR A 284 34.13 18.89 27.46
CA THR A 284 34.51 19.18 26.07
C THR A 284 33.30 19.70 25.30
N ALA A 285 33.46 20.85 24.64
CA ALA A 285 32.49 21.39 23.69
C ALA A 285 32.95 21.11 22.25
N ILE A 286 32.02 20.65 21.41
CA ILE A 286 32.23 20.31 20.00
C ILE A 286 31.38 21.26 19.17
N ALA A 287 32.01 22.06 18.32
CA ALA A 287 31.29 23.00 17.46
C ALA A 287 30.45 22.26 16.41
N GLY A 288 29.22 22.71 16.20
CA GLY A 288 28.35 22.19 15.15
C GLY A 288 28.72 22.73 13.76
N SER A 289 28.44 21.93 12.74
CA SER A 289 28.51 22.30 11.32
C SER A 289 27.09 22.50 10.79
N PHE A 290 26.77 23.69 10.29
CA PHE A 290 25.46 23.98 9.70
C PHE A 290 25.36 23.40 8.28
N LYS A 291 24.33 22.58 8.02
CA LYS A 291 24.10 21.92 6.71
C LYS A 291 22.98 22.54 5.87
N GLY A 292 22.37 23.62 6.37
CA GLY A 292 21.26 24.32 5.72
C GLY A 292 19.90 23.99 6.30
N ASP A 293 19.65 22.71 6.61
CA ASP A 293 18.39 22.21 7.17
C ASP A 293 18.55 21.59 8.58
N CYS A 294 19.79 21.41 9.04
CA CYS A 294 20.16 20.91 10.35
C CYS A 294 21.58 21.35 10.77
N TRP A 295 21.91 21.09 12.03
CA TRP A 295 23.25 21.15 12.60
C TRP A 295 23.80 19.74 12.75
N GLU A 296 25.07 19.53 12.38
CA GLU A 296 25.76 18.24 12.48
C GLU A 296 26.98 18.36 13.39
N PHE A 297 27.15 17.40 14.30
CA PHE A 297 28.28 17.29 15.20
C PHE A 297 28.96 15.94 14.99
N ILE A 298 30.28 15.93 14.93
CA ILE A 298 31.08 14.71 14.84
C ILE A 298 31.73 14.49 16.19
N LEU A 299 31.27 13.45 16.91
CA LEU A 299 31.85 13.07 18.19
C LEU A 299 33.09 12.21 17.96
N PRO A 300 34.13 12.35 18.80
CA PRO A 300 35.29 11.49 18.75
C PRO A 300 34.90 10.04 19.08
N ARG A 301 35.65 9.10 18.50
CA ARG A 301 35.55 7.68 18.84
C ARG A 301 35.81 7.49 20.33
N THR A 302 35.02 6.64 20.95
CA THR A 302 35.17 6.29 22.37
C THR A 302 35.51 4.81 22.51
N PRO A 303 36.22 4.41 23.58
CA PRO A 303 36.50 3.00 23.82
C PRO A 303 35.23 2.16 23.98
N GLN A 304 35.33 0.89 23.63
CA GLN A 304 34.26 -0.08 23.84
C GLN A 304 33.89 -0.24 25.34
N GLY A 305 32.58 -0.25 25.62
CA GLY A 305 31.99 -0.21 26.95
C GLY A 305 31.88 1.19 27.57
N SER A 306 32.24 2.25 26.86
CA SER A 306 32.05 3.63 27.32
C SER A 306 30.57 4.04 27.30
N LEU A 307 30.15 4.74 28.34
CA LEU A 307 28.87 5.44 28.39
C LEU A 307 29.13 6.92 28.06
N VAL A 308 28.51 7.42 27.00
CA VAL A 308 28.71 8.79 26.53
C VAL A 308 27.44 9.58 26.78
N GLU A 309 27.55 10.58 27.65
CA GLU A 309 26.49 11.55 27.90
C GLU A 309 26.81 12.86 27.18
N TYR A 310 25.84 13.38 26.42
CA TYR A 310 25.99 14.65 25.72
C TYR A 310 24.74 15.54 25.82
N ARG A 311 24.95 16.84 25.65
CA ARG A 311 23.90 17.86 25.55
C ARG A 311 24.17 18.76 24.36
N ILE A 312 23.14 19.34 23.77
CA ILE A 312 23.27 20.30 22.66
C ILE A 312 22.75 21.64 23.14
N ARG A 313 23.51 22.71 22.95
CA ARG A 313 23.12 24.08 23.33
C ARG A 313 23.53 25.10 22.29
N PHE A 314 22.93 26.27 22.33
CA PHE A 314 23.46 27.42 21.59
C PHE A 314 24.76 27.91 22.24
N THR A 315 25.73 28.30 21.42
CA THR A 315 27.00 28.85 21.88
C THR A 315 26.80 30.20 22.58
N GLU A 316 25.96 31.06 22.01
CA GLU A 316 25.68 32.40 22.54
C GLU A 316 24.51 32.41 23.55
N HIS A 317 23.74 31.32 23.61
CA HIS A 317 22.57 31.14 24.47
C HIS A 317 22.60 29.79 25.20
N PRO A 318 23.62 29.55 26.05
CA PRO A 318 23.87 28.25 26.65
C PRO A 318 22.78 27.77 27.62
N GLU A 319 21.88 28.65 28.04
CA GLU A 319 20.66 28.35 28.78
C GLU A 319 19.63 27.54 27.97
N VAL A 320 19.67 27.64 26.64
CA VAL A 320 18.84 26.87 25.72
C VAL A 320 19.59 25.59 25.37
N ILE A 321 19.28 24.52 26.09
CA ILE A 321 19.98 23.24 26.05
C ILE A 321 19.00 22.08 25.96
N GLN A 322 19.34 21.05 25.19
CA GLN A 322 18.60 19.81 25.09
C GLN A 322 19.47 18.62 25.50
N GLY A 323 18.88 17.68 26.25
CA GLY A 323 19.55 16.52 26.84
C GLY A 323 19.48 16.53 28.39
N PRO A 324 20.25 15.68 29.08
CA PRO A 324 21.26 14.78 28.53
C PRO A 324 20.69 13.69 27.63
N PHE A 325 21.45 13.35 26.60
CA PHE A 325 21.28 12.15 25.81
C PHE A 325 22.41 11.20 26.13
N VAL A 326 22.11 9.91 26.14
CA VAL A 326 23.09 8.88 26.46
C VAL A 326 23.14 7.88 25.32
N TYR A 327 24.36 7.50 24.93
CA TYR A 327 24.58 6.27 24.19
C TYR A 327 25.69 5.47 24.82
N GLU A 328 25.74 4.20 24.44
CA GLU A 328 26.80 3.31 24.82
C GLU A 328 27.58 2.89 23.58
N THR A 329 28.91 2.86 23.71
CA THR A 329 29.78 2.27 22.70
C THR A 329 29.86 0.77 22.97
N LEU A 330 29.18 0.00 22.12
CA LEU A 330 29.05 -1.44 22.25
C LEU A 330 30.40 -2.14 22.09
N ARG A 331 30.58 -3.23 22.84
CA ARG A 331 31.71 -4.13 22.69
C ARG A 331 31.44 -5.06 21.52
N ARG A 332 32.27 -5.00 20.48
CA ARG A 332 32.27 -6.02 19.44
C ARG A 332 33.00 -7.24 19.98
N ARG A 333 32.29 -8.36 20.06
CA ARG A 333 32.84 -9.66 20.42
C ARG A 333 32.85 -10.57 19.22
N GLN A 334 33.77 -11.52 19.23
CA GLN A 334 33.92 -12.53 18.20
C GLN A 334 34.31 -13.85 18.84
N GLN A 335 33.90 -14.96 18.24
CA GLN A 335 34.31 -16.29 18.71
C GLN A 335 35.85 -16.40 18.79
N GLY A 336 36.34 -16.98 19.89
CA GLY A 336 37.77 -17.03 20.24
C GLY A 336 38.19 -15.94 21.25
N SER A 337 37.53 -14.77 21.24
CA SER A 337 37.68 -13.74 22.28
C SER A 337 36.73 -13.93 23.47
N ALA A 338 35.59 -14.58 23.23
CA ALA A 338 34.58 -14.95 24.21
C ALA A 338 33.88 -16.25 23.75
N PRO A 339 33.36 -17.09 24.68
CA PRO A 339 32.71 -18.35 24.31
C PRO A 339 31.36 -18.09 23.64
N VAL A 340 31.00 -18.97 22.71
CA VAL A 340 29.69 -19.03 22.07
C VAL A 340 29.22 -20.47 22.09
N ARG A 341 27.92 -20.67 22.25
CA ARG A 341 27.30 -21.98 22.11
C ARG A 341 26.66 -22.07 20.73
N VAL A 342 27.05 -23.08 19.96
CA VAL A 342 26.38 -23.47 18.73
C VAL A 342 25.78 -24.86 18.93
N THR A 343 24.47 -25.00 18.74
CA THR A 343 23.79 -26.29 18.71
C THR A 343 23.22 -26.53 17.33
N VAL A 344 23.37 -27.77 16.84
CA VAL A 344 22.80 -28.19 15.55
C VAL A 344 21.89 -29.38 15.81
N ILE A 345 20.59 -29.18 15.62
CA ILE A 345 19.56 -30.20 15.84
C ILE A 345 18.62 -30.18 14.64
N ASP A 346 18.48 -31.32 13.97
CA ASP A 346 17.58 -31.51 12.83
C ASP A 346 17.67 -30.41 11.74
N GLY A 347 18.90 -29.95 11.45
CA GLY A 347 19.17 -28.91 10.46
C GLY A 347 19.00 -27.47 10.95
N ARG A 348 18.50 -27.26 12.17
CA ARG A 348 18.50 -25.95 12.82
C ARG A 348 19.83 -25.70 13.52
N ILE A 349 20.42 -24.53 13.28
CA ILE A 349 21.62 -24.03 13.93
C ILE A 349 21.20 -22.91 14.87
N ASP A 350 21.35 -23.12 16.16
CA ASP A 350 21.08 -22.10 17.18
C ASP A 350 22.41 -21.57 17.72
N ILE A 351 22.59 -20.26 17.65
CA ILE A 351 23.81 -19.56 18.06
C ILE A 351 23.45 -18.60 19.19
N THR A 352 24.05 -18.85 20.36
CA THR A 352 23.87 -18.01 21.56
C THR A 352 25.22 -17.64 22.18
N PRO A 353 25.55 -16.36 22.36
CA PRO A 353 26.72 -15.92 23.09
C PRO A 353 26.61 -16.30 24.58
N SER A 354 27.22 -17.41 24.94
CA SER A 354 27.17 -18.03 26.26
C SER A 354 28.33 -19.03 26.40
N ALA A 355 28.58 -19.55 27.61
CA ALA A 355 29.58 -20.58 27.82
C ALA A 355 29.35 -21.79 26.88
N GLY A 356 30.33 -22.04 26.02
CA GLY A 356 30.35 -23.07 25.00
C GLY A 356 31.77 -23.22 24.42
N ASP A 357 32.05 -24.41 23.90
CA ASP A 357 33.39 -24.84 23.44
C ASP A 357 33.41 -25.10 21.92
N THR A 358 32.47 -24.55 21.16
CA THR A 358 32.41 -24.79 19.70
C THR A 358 33.68 -24.22 19.06
N ALA A 359 34.35 -25.01 18.22
CA ALA A 359 35.45 -24.55 17.38
C ALA A 359 34.94 -24.18 15.98
N LEU A 360 35.43 -23.08 15.42
CA LEU A 360 35.26 -22.75 14.00
C LEU A 360 36.56 -23.01 13.22
N PRO A 361 36.48 -23.33 11.93
CA PRO A 361 35.26 -23.46 11.12
C PRO A 361 34.42 -24.70 11.46
N LEU A 362 33.10 -24.59 11.35
CA LEU A 362 32.15 -25.70 11.54
C LEU A 362 31.48 -26.05 10.21
N GLN A 363 31.66 -27.28 9.74
CA GLN A 363 31.06 -27.78 8.50
C GLN A 363 29.59 -28.15 8.70
N LEU A 364 28.71 -27.63 7.84
CA LEU A 364 27.25 -27.73 7.91
C LEU A 364 26.70 -28.14 6.54
N GLY A 365 27.02 -29.36 6.10
CA GLY A 365 26.67 -29.83 4.76
C GLY A 365 27.50 -29.11 3.69
N ALA A 366 26.85 -28.36 2.79
CA ALA A 366 27.49 -27.60 1.72
C ALA A 366 28.06 -26.25 2.17
N VAL A 367 27.79 -25.84 3.40
CA VAL A 367 28.15 -24.53 3.96
C VAL A 367 29.09 -24.73 5.13
N THR A 368 30.00 -23.78 5.35
CA THR A 368 30.91 -23.77 6.49
C THR A 368 30.71 -22.49 7.29
N LEU A 369 30.34 -22.60 8.57
CA LEU A 369 30.31 -21.47 9.49
C LEU A 369 31.75 -21.11 9.86
N THR A 370 32.19 -19.92 9.48
CA THR A 370 33.60 -19.49 9.62
C THR A 370 33.80 -18.40 10.65
N ASP A 371 32.78 -17.59 10.92
CA ASP A 371 32.83 -16.55 11.93
C ASP A 371 31.49 -16.32 12.62
N ILE A 372 31.55 -15.91 13.89
CA ILE A 372 30.41 -15.45 14.68
C ILE A 372 30.84 -14.20 15.43
N SER A 373 30.07 -13.12 15.29
CA SER A 373 30.32 -11.86 15.98
C SER A 373 29.03 -11.25 16.53
N TRP A 374 29.11 -10.55 17.65
CA TRP A 374 27.97 -9.89 18.28
C TRP A 374 28.35 -8.55 18.90
N LEU A 375 27.36 -7.68 19.03
CA LEU A 375 27.48 -6.37 19.67
C LEU A 375 26.86 -6.47 21.08
N GLU A 376 27.69 -6.28 22.10
CA GLU A 376 27.35 -6.44 23.52
C GLU A 376 27.38 -5.08 24.22
N ALA A 377 26.31 -4.74 24.93
CA ALA A 377 26.23 -3.61 25.83
C ALA A 377 26.97 -3.90 27.15
N ARG A 378 27.19 -2.87 27.98
CA ARG A 378 28.03 -2.91 29.17
C ARG A 378 27.44 -3.84 30.23
N ASP A 379 26.12 -3.91 30.29
CA ASP A 379 25.35 -4.80 31.16
C ASP A 379 25.30 -6.25 30.67
N GLY A 380 25.92 -6.54 29.51
CA GLY A 380 25.93 -7.86 28.88
C GLY A 380 24.79 -8.08 27.88
N THR A 381 23.89 -7.11 27.70
CA THR A 381 22.79 -7.22 26.73
C THR A 381 23.34 -7.24 25.30
N ILE A 382 22.97 -8.26 24.52
CA ILE A 382 23.36 -8.36 23.11
C ILE A 382 22.35 -7.59 22.25
N ARG A 383 22.86 -6.72 21.38
CA ARG A 383 22.06 -5.87 20.48
C ARG A 383 21.94 -6.44 19.08
N GLU A 384 22.99 -7.07 18.58
CA GLU A 384 23.02 -7.72 17.27
C GLU A 384 23.93 -8.93 17.36
N ILE A 385 23.55 -10.00 16.68
CA ILE A 385 24.40 -11.17 16.44
C ILE A 385 24.45 -11.47 14.94
N SER A 386 25.63 -11.85 14.46
CA SER A 386 25.88 -12.13 13.06
C SER A 386 26.81 -13.33 12.90
N ALA A 387 26.70 -13.97 11.74
CA ALA A 387 27.53 -15.09 11.32
C ALA A 387 28.06 -14.88 9.91
N THR A 388 29.24 -15.43 9.64
CA THR A 388 29.82 -15.53 8.29
C THR A 388 29.87 -16.99 7.89
N LEU A 389 29.37 -17.27 6.69
CA LEU A 389 29.26 -18.59 6.11
C LEU A 389 30.02 -18.60 4.78
N THR A 390 30.90 -19.58 4.58
CA THR A 390 31.52 -19.82 3.27
C THR A 390 30.86 -20.99 2.56
N HIS A 391 30.74 -20.90 1.25
CA HIS A 391 30.05 -21.86 0.40
C HIS A 391 30.55 -21.76 -1.06
N PRO A 392 30.25 -22.73 -1.94
CA PRO A 392 30.50 -22.58 -3.37
C PRO A 392 29.77 -21.35 -3.95
N PRO A 393 30.35 -20.60 -4.90
CA PRO A 393 29.64 -19.52 -5.58
C PRO A 393 28.32 -20.01 -6.18
N CYS A 394 27.22 -19.31 -5.90
CA CYS A 394 25.86 -19.72 -6.22
C CYS A 394 24.94 -18.51 -6.43
N GLY A 395 23.77 -18.74 -7.02
CA GLY A 395 22.67 -17.78 -7.00
C GLY A 395 21.96 -17.77 -5.65
N TRP A 396 21.29 -16.65 -5.36
CA TRP A 396 20.50 -16.43 -4.14
C TRP A 396 19.11 -15.95 -4.49
N TYR A 397 18.08 -16.67 -4.06
CA TYR A 397 16.70 -16.43 -4.50
C TYR A 397 15.71 -16.44 -3.32
N GLY A 398 14.51 -15.89 -3.51
CA GLY A 398 13.49 -15.76 -2.46
C GLY A 398 13.52 -14.39 -1.80
N PHE A 399 13.77 -14.35 -0.48
CA PHE A 399 13.78 -13.17 0.38
C PHE A 399 12.44 -12.43 0.53
N GLY A 400 11.33 -13.12 0.27
CA GLY A 400 9.99 -12.51 0.20
C GLY A 400 9.67 -12.00 -1.21
N GLU A 401 8.85 -10.96 -1.27
CA GLU A 401 8.55 -10.24 -2.52
C GLU A 401 9.65 -9.21 -2.82
N ARG A 402 10.30 -9.31 -3.97
CA ARG A 402 11.44 -8.46 -4.38
C ARG A 402 11.26 -7.90 -5.79
N TYR A 403 11.49 -6.59 -5.92
CA TYR A 403 11.23 -5.83 -7.15
C TYR A 403 12.49 -5.53 -7.96
N ASN A 404 13.68 -5.67 -7.36
CA ASN A 404 14.95 -5.30 -7.98
C ASN A 404 15.55 -6.41 -8.86
N ALA A 405 15.51 -7.66 -8.40
CA ALA A 405 16.15 -8.80 -9.05
C ALA A 405 15.59 -10.14 -8.56
N LEU A 406 15.62 -11.16 -9.42
CA LEU A 406 15.28 -12.53 -9.04
C LEU A 406 16.46 -13.19 -8.29
N ASN A 407 17.69 -13.03 -8.82
CA ASN A 407 18.92 -13.44 -8.15
C ASN A 407 19.52 -12.25 -7.38
N GLN A 408 19.66 -12.40 -6.07
CA GLN A 408 20.14 -11.38 -5.15
C GLN A 408 21.66 -11.44 -4.90
N ALA A 409 22.38 -12.37 -5.53
CA ALA A 409 23.84 -12.40 -5.46
C ALA A 409 24.43 -11.03 -5.87
N GLY A 410 25.31 -10.47 -5.05
CA GLY A 410 25.86 -9.12 -5.21
C GLY A 410 25.10 -8.01 -4.47
N ASN A 411 23.92 -8.28 -3.91
CA ASN A 411 23.13 -7.31 -3.15
C ASN A 411 23.27 -7.53 -1.63
N ARG A 412 22.98 -6.47 -0.87
CA ARG A 412 22.67 -6.57 0.56
C ARG A 412 21.15 -6.44 0.71
N VAL A 413 20.52 -7.47 1.25
CA VAL A 413 19.07 -7.59 1.35
C VAL A 413 18.69 -7.63 2.82
N ASP A 414 17.82 -6.72 3.24
CA ASP A 414 17.30 -6.70 4.60
C ASP A 414 15.83 -7.13 4.68
N GLN A 415 15.43 -7.45 5.90
CA GLN A 415 14.11 -7.97 6.23
C GLN A 415 13.43 -6.98 7.17
N PHE A 416 12.77 -6.02 6.53
CA PHE A 416 12.10 -4.91 7.19
C PHE A 416 10.84 -4.54 6.41
N VAL A 417 9.68 -4.93 6.92
CA VAL A 417 8.37 -4.60 6.32
C VAL A 417 8.30 -3.08 6.17
N TYR A 418 8.03 -2.58 4.97
CA TYR A 418 8.00 -1.14 4.71
C TYR A 418 7.04 -0.78 3.58
N ASN A 419 6.21 0.23 3.82
CA ASN A 419 5.35 0.81 2.80
C ASN A 419 6.16 1.75 1.90
N GLN A 420 6.76 1.19 0.84
CA GLN A 420 7.41 1.96 -0.21
C GLN A 420 6.41 2.23 -1.34
N TYR A 421 5.81 3.41 -1.32
CA TYR A 421 4.87 3.83 -2.35
C TYR A 421 5.57 4.05 -3.69
N LYS A 422 5.34 3.11 -4.63
CA LYS A 422 5.98 3.02 -5.95
C LYS A 422 7.50 2.85 -5.89
N GLU A 423 8.10 2.44 -7.00
CA GLU A 423 9.57 2.41 -7.17
C GLU A 423 10.29 1.66 -6.03
N GLN A 424 9.78 0.47 -5.69
CA GLN A 424 10.12 -0.29 -4.48
C GLN A 424 11.62 -0.56 -4.32
N GLY A 425 12.35 -0.77 -5.42
CA GLY A 425 13.78 -1.05 -5.38
C GLY A 425 14.08 -2.28 -4.53
N LEU A 426 14.92 -2.12 -3.50
CA LEU A 426 15.24 -3.18 -2.52
C LEU A 426 14.21 -3.29 -1.38
N ARG A 427 13.37 -2.26 -1.19
CA ARG A 427 12.32 -2.21 -0.16
C ARG A 427 11.13 -3.06 -0.60
N THR A 428 10.33 -3.51 0.35
CA THR A 428 9.17 -4.36 0.06
C THR A 428 8.16 -4.36 1.21
N TYR A 429 6.89 -4.57 0.86
CA TYR A 429 5.80 -4.80 1.81
C TYR A 429 5.92 -6.17 2.48
N MET A 430 6.57 -7.13 1.82
CA MET A 430 6.60 -8.53 2.24
C MET A 430 8.01 -9.15 2.17
N PRO A 431 8.97 -8.68 3.00
CA PRO A 431 10.24 -9.35 3.14
C PRO A 431 10.06 -10.70 3.87
N MET A 432 10.90 -11.69 3.56
CA MET A 432 11.01 -12.91 4.35
C MET A 432 12.49 -13.28 4.52
N PRO A 433 12.95 -13.67 5.72
CA PRO A 433 14.33 -13.98 6.02
C PRO A 433 14.78 -15.35 5.49
N VAL A 434 14.41 -15.71 4.26
CA VAL A 434 14.78 -16.98 3.61
C VAL A 434 15.47 -16.74 2.27
N GLY A 435 16.64 -17.35 2.09
CA GLY A 435 17.40 -17.35 0.84
C GLY A 435 17.65 -18.78 0.37
N TYR A 436 17.34 -19.07 -0.88
CA TYR A 436 17.56 -20.36 -1.53
C TYR A 436 18.74 -20.30 -2.49
N THR A 437 19.48 -21.39 -2.63
CA THR A 437 20.61 -21.45 -3.57
C THR A 437 20.51 -22.63 -4.53
N ASP A 438 21.00 -22.41 -5.75
CA ASP A 438 21.19 -23.44 -6.76
C ASP A 438 22.37 -24.39 -6.45
N ALA A 439 23.12 -24.13 -5.36
CA ALA A 439 24.19 -24.98 -4.85
C ALA A 439 23.72 -26.08 -3.88
N GLY A 440 22.40 -26.26 -3.72
CA GLY A 440 21.83 -27.38 -2.97
C GLY A 440 21.55 -27.11 -1.50
N PHE A 441 21.61 -25.85 -1.07
CA PHE A 441 21.24 -25.42 0.27
C PHE A 441 20.44 -24.11 0.26
N GLY A 442 19.69 -23.84 1.32
CA GLY A 442 19.05 -22.56 1.60
C GLY A 442 19.12 -22.26 3.09
N LEU A 443 18.95 -20.99 3.44
CA LEU A 443 19.04 -20.49 4.81
C LEU A 443 17.76 -19.73 5.15
N HIS A 444 17.10 -20.09 6.24
CA HIS A 444 16.03 -19.30 6.83
C HIS A 444 16.46 -18.79 8.21
N LEU A 445 16.44 -17.48 8.45
CA LEU A 445 16.66 -16.91 9.79
C LEU A 445 15.33 -16.89 10.52
N ALA A 446 15.19 -17.75 11.53
CA ALA A 446 13.96 -17.86 12.28
C ALA A 446 13.83 -16.74 13.32
N THR A 447 13.48 -15.56 12.83
CA THR A 447 13.31 -14.35 13.64
C THR A 447 12.26 -13.42 13.03
N ASP A 448 11.46 -12.81 13.89
CA ASP A 448 10.59 -11.69 13.52
C ASP A 448 11.33 -10.34 13.61
N SER A 449 12.51 -10.28 14.24
CA SER A 449 13.30 -9.04 14.31
C SER A 449 13.89 -8.64 12.96
N TYR A 450 14.38 -7.41 12.89
CA TYR A 450 15.20 -6.97 11.76
C TYR A 450 16.35 -7.94 11.53
N SER A 451 16.48 -8.40 10.28
CA SER A 451 17.57 -9.26 9.85
C SER A 451 18.07 -8.88 8.47
N TRP A 452 19.26 -9.34 8.12
CA TRP A 452 19.91 -8.99 6.87
C TRP A 452 20.81 -10.10 6.35
N PHE A 453 20.98 -10.11 5.03
CA PHE A 453 21.92 -10.94 4.29
C PHE A 453 22.79 -10.01 3.44
N ASP A 454 24.11 -10.12 3.59
CA ASP A 454 25.09 -9.50 2.71
C ASP A 454 25.67 -10.58 1.79
N LEU A 455 25.29 -10.46 0.51
CA LEU A 455 25.61 -11.40 -0.56
C LEU A 455 26.63 -10.76 -1.54
N GLY A 456 27.33 -9.71 -1.10
CA GLY A 456 28.24 -8.93 -1.94
C GLY A 456 29.52 -9.67 -2.34
N ILE A 457 29.90 -10.72 -1.61
CA ILE A 457 31.12 -11.49 -1.85
C ILE A 457 30.75 -12.89 -2.37
N ALA A 458 31.24 -13.25 -3.56
CA ALA A 458 30.97 -14.57 -4.12
C ALA A 458 31.58 -15.69 -3.24
N GLY A 459 30.74 -16.63 -2.81
CA GLY A 459 31.15 -17.77 -1.97
C GLY A 459 31.29 -17.45 -0.48
N GLU A 460 30.93 -16.25 -0.06
CA GLU A 460 30.83 -15.85 1.34
C GLU A 460 29.52 -15.09 1.57
N THR A 461 28.75 -15.52 2.55
CA THR A 461 27.53 -14.83 2.97
C THR A 461 27.67 -14.40 4.42
N ARG A 462 27.45 -13.12 4.68
CA ARG A 462 27.30 -12.61 6.05
C ARG A 462 25.82 -12.39 6.31
N LEU A 463 25.38 -12.75 7.49
CA LEU A 463 23.99 -12.57 7.90
C LEU A 463 23.90 -12.20 9.36
N GLY A 464 22.83 -11.52 9.75
CA GLY A 464 22.66 -11.07 11.12
C GLY A 464 21.23 -10.72 11.47
N VAL A 465 20.99 -10.66 12.78
CA VAL A 465 19.71 -10.35 13.39
C VAL A 465 19.96 -9.33 14.50
N GLU A 466 19.12 -8.30 14.56
CA GLU A 466 19.07 -7.42 15.73
C GLU A 466 18.39 -8.16 16.88
N GLY A 467 19.20 -8.74 17.77
CA GLY A 467 18.75 -9.58 18.86
C GLY A 467 19.92 -10.32 19.52
N ALA A 468 19.62 -11.09 20.56
CA ALA A 468 20.62 -11.85 21.33
C ALA A 468 20.84 -13.28 20.82
N HIS A 469 20.00 -13.74 19.89
CA HIS A 469 19.93 -15.12 19.43
C HIS A 469 19.84 -15.16 17.90
N LEU A 470 20.61 -16.06 17.28
CA LEU A 470 20.58 -16.31 15.85
C LEU A 470 20.23 -17.79 15.61
N ALA A 471 19.01 -18.02 15.14
CA ALA A 471 18.53 -19.32 14.71
C ALA A 471 18.49 -19.39 13.18
N ILE A 472 19.13 -20.41 12.61
CA ILE A 472 19.21 -20.62 11.16
C ILE A 472 18.70 -22.02 10.84
N ASP A 473 17.61 -22.12 10.07
CA ASP A 473 17.16 -23.40 9.52
C ASP A 473 17.90 -23.66 8.19
N LEU A 474 18.58 -24.81 8.08
CA LEU A 474 19.19 -25.28 6.84
C LEU A 474 18.17 -26.02 6.00
N LEU A 475 17.92 -25.50 4.80
CA LEU A 475 17.09 -26.13 3.78
C LEU A 475 18.01 -26.85 2.79
N THR A 476 17.70 -28.07 2.38
CA THR A 476 18.64 -28.87 1.56
C THR A 476 18.02 -29.43 0.29
N GLY A 477 18.86 -29.74 -0.70
CA GLY A 477 18.43 -30.33 -1.98
C GLY A 477 18.13 -29.28 -3.05
N SER A 478 17.35 -29.65 -4.07
CA SER A 478 16.95 -28.73 -5.15
C SER A 478 16.23 -27.49 -4.60
N VAL A 479 16.25 -26.37 -5.33
CA VAL A 479 15.56 -25.14 -4.87
C VAL A 479 14.07 -25.40 -4.64
N THR A 480 13.43 -26.19 -5.50
CA THR A 480 12.05 -26.66 -5.33
C THR A 480 11.82 -27.36 -3.99
N ALA A 481 12.75 -28.24 -3.57
CA ALA A 481 12.67 -28.91 -2.28
C ALA A 481 12.91 -27.95 -1.11
N GLN A 482 13.79 -26.95 -1.27
CA GLN A 482 14.06 -25.93 -0.26
C GLN A 482 12.81 -25.06 -0.01
N VAL A 483 12.10 -24.65 -1.07
CA VAL A 483 10.82 -23.91 -0.97
C VAL A 483 9.77 -24.72 -0.21
N SER A 484 9.57 -26.00 -0.57
CA SER A 484 8.63 -26.87 0.14
C SER A 484 9.01 -27.06 1.62
N GLN A 485 10.30 -27.18 1.94
CA GLN A 485 10.78 -27.26 3.33
C GLN A 485 10.47 -25.97 4.10
N PHE A 486 10.74 -24.80 3.52
CA PHE A 486 10.43 -23.52 4.17
C PHE A 486 8.94 -23.38 4.48
N MET A 487 8.06 -23.71 3.52
CA MET A 487 6.62 -23.68 3.75
C MET A 487 6.19 -24.70 4.82
N ALA A 488 6.75 -25.92 4.81
CA ALA A 488 6.47 -26.91 5.85
C ALA A 488 6.91 -26.46 7.26
N LEU A 489 8.00 -25.69 7.36
CA LEU A 489 8.51 -25.14 8.61
C LEU A 489 7.67 -23.97 9.14
N THR A 490 7.06 -23.18 8.25
CA THR A 490 6.47 -21.88 8.59
C THR A 490 4.95 -21.83 8.47
N GLY A 491 4.32 -22.90 7.98
CA GLY A 491 2.88 -23.10 7.94
C GLY A 491 2.40 -23.53 6.56
N ASP A 492 1.44 -24.46 6.55
CA ASP A 492 0.84 -24.96 5.31
C ASP A 492 0.06 -23.84 4.59
N PRO A 493 0.18 -23.74 3.26
CA PRO A 493 -0.57 -22.76 2.50
C PRO A 493 -2.07 -23.10 2.50
N GLU A 494 -2.92 -22.08 2.57
CA GLU A 494 -4.36 -22.26 2.48
C GLU A 494 -4.84 -22.14 1.03
N PRO A 495 -5.88 -22.89 0.59
CA PRO A 495 -6.44 -22.75 -0.75
C PRO A 495 -7.33 -21.51 -0.88
N VAL A 496 -7.56 -21.06 -2.11
CA VAL A 496 -8.62 -20.09 -2.43
C VAL A 496 -9.84 -20.78 -3.06
N PRO A 497 -11.05 -20.23 -2.87
CA PRO A 497 -12.22 -20.68 -3.60
C PRO A 497 -12.09 -20.38 -5.10
N ALA A 498 -12.80 -21.16 -5.93
CA ALA A 498 -12.70 -21.08 -7.39
C ALA A 498 -12.93 -19.67 -7.97
N TRP A 499 -13.88 -18.93 -7.39
CA TRP A 499 -14.22 -17.58 -7.84
C TRP A 499 -13.04 -16.60 -7.72
N ALA A 500 -12.11 -16.83 -6.78
CA ALA A 500 -10.93 -15.98 -6.58
C ALA A 500 -9.91 -16.16 -7.73
N LEU A 501 -10.00 -17.25 -8.49
CA LEU A 501 -9.16 -17.51 -9.65
C LEU A 501 -9.73 -16.89 -10.94
N GLY A 502 -10.90 -16.24 -10.90
CA GLY A 502 -11.42 -15.46 -12.04
C GLY A 502 -10.80 -14.05 -12.13
N PRO A 503 -11.30 -13.18 -13.05
CA PRO A 503 -10.93 -11.77 -13.12
C PRO A 503 -11.57 -10.91 -12.02
N TRP A 504 -10.78 -10.03 -11.42
CA TRP A 504 -11.19 -9.12 -10.35
C TRP A 504 -11.30 -7.70 -10.88
N MET A 505 -12.31 -6.99 -10.40
CA MET A 505 -12.57 -5.61 -10.71
C MET A 505 -12.44 -4.74 -9.45
N SER A 506 -11.69 -3.65 -9.57
CA SER A 506 -11.52 -2.70 -8.47
C SER A 506 -11.25 -1.29 -8.97
N SER A 507 -11.69 -0.31 -8.20
CA SER A 507 -11.27 1.09 -8.30
C SER A 507 -11.62 1.80 -6.99
N ASN A 508 -10.72 2.63 -6.49
CA ASN A 508 -11.04 3.51 -5.37
C ASN A 508 -12.08 4.60 -5.76
N ASN A 509 -12.36 4.78 -7.06
CA ASN A 509 -13.36 5.73 -7.52
C ASN A 509 -14.81 5.27 -7.33
N TRP A 510 -15.03 3.99 -7.01
CA TRP A 510 -16.36 3.40 -6.85
C TRP A 510 -16.89 3.61 -5.43
N ASP A 511 -17.24 4.86 -5.14
CA ASP A 511 -17.58 5.38 -3.81
C ASP A 511 -19.10 5.56 -3.59
N SER A 512 -19.92 4.85 -4.36
CA SER A 512 -21.38 4.81 -4.21
C SER A 512 -22.00 3.58 -4.88
N GLU A 513 -23.18 3.19 -4.41
CA GLU A 513 -23.96 2.08 -4.97
C GLU A 513 -24.31 2.31 -6.44
N ALA A 514 -24.70 3.54 -6.80
CA ALA A 514 -25.05 3.90 -8.17
C ALA A 514 -23.86 3.69 -9.13
N GLU A 515 -22.65 4.08 -8.70
CA GLU A 515 -21.45 3.85 -9.50
C GLU A 515 -21.13 2.36 -9.58
N VAL A 516 -21.17 1.61 -8.48
CA VAL A 516 -20.92 0.16 -8.48
C VAL A 516 -21.89 -0.56 -9.43
N ARG A 517 -23.19 -0.30 -9.35
CA ARG A 517 -24.20 -0.89 -10.25
C ARG A 517 -23.96 -0.54 -11.72
N LYS A 518 -23.53 0.68 -12.01
CA LYS A 518 -23.15 1.10 -13.36
C LYS A 518 -21.93 0.31 -13.86
N GLN A 519 -20.92 0.09 -13.02
CA GLN A 519 -19.74 -0.70 -13.41
C GLN A 519 -20.11 -2.16 -13.69
N VAL A 520 -20.97 -2.76 -12.87
CA VAL A 520 -21.55 -4.09 -13.13
C VAL A 520 -22.30 -4.12 -14.47
N ALA A 521 -23.15 -3.13 -14.74
CA ALA A 521 -23.88 -3.04 -16.00
C ALA A 521 -22.95 -2.94 -17.21
N LEU A 522 -21.88 -2.14 -17.13
CA LEU A 522 -20.86 -2.01 -18.18
C LEU A 522 -20.06 -3.31 -18.37
N THR A 523 -19.74 -4.02 -17.30
CA THR A 523 -19.12 -5.36 -17.37
C THR A 523 -19.99 -6.33 -18.15
N LEU A 524 -21.30 -6.34 -17.90
CA LEU A 524 -22.25 -7.18 -18.62
C LEU A 524 -22.41 -6.75 -20.09
N GLU A 525 -22.55 -5.44 -20.35
CA GLU A 525 -22.66 -4.85 -21.69
C GLU A 525 -21.46 -5.21 -22.56
N HIS A 526 -20.26 -5.14 -21.98
CA HIS A 526 -19.02 -5.44 -22.68
C HIS A 526 -18.64 -6.92 -22.71
N GLU A 527 -19.47 -7.81 -22.14
CA GLU A 527 -19.25 -9.26 -22.10
C GLU A 527 -17.93 -9.65 -21.40
N ILE A 528 -17.68 -9.06 -20.24
CA ILE A 528 -16.49 -9.31 -19.44
C ILE A 528 -16.84 -10.25 -18.26
N PRO A 529 -16.23 -11.44 -18.16
CA PRO A 529 -16.60 -12.43 -17.15
C PRO A 529 -15.84 -12.22 -15.83
N ALA A 530 -16.10 -11.11 -15.14
CA ALA A 530 -15.51 -10.84 -13.83
C ALA A 530 -16.21 -11.65 -12.73
N THR A 531 -15.48 -12.02 -11.68
CA THR A 531 -15.96 -12.88 -10.57
C THR A 531 -15.84 -12.23 -9.19
N VAL A 532 -15.08 -11.13 -9.07
CA VAL A 532 -14.85 -10.42 -7.80
C VAL A 532 -14.94 -8.93 -8.03
N LEU A 533 -15.64 -8.24 -7.12
CA LEU A 533 -15.70 -6.78 -7.05
C LEU A 533 -15.18 -6.32 -5.69
N VAL A 534 -14.16 -5.47 -5.71
CA VAL A 534 -13.59 -4.83 -4.51
C VAL A 534 -14.11 -3.41 -4.40
N ILE A 535 -14.66 -3.03 -3.24
CA ILE A 535 -15.03 -1.65 -2.92
C ILE A 535 -14.09 -1.12 -1.83
N GLU A 536 -13.38 -0.03 -2.14
CA GLU A 536 -12.47 0.60 -1.17
C GLU A 536 -13.14 1.72 -0.37
N ALA A 537 -13.57 2.79 -1.04
CA ALA A 537 -14.26 3.93 -0.46
C ALA A 537 -15.74 3.64 -0.12
N TRP A 538 -16.00 2.53 0.57
CA TRP A 538 -17.36 2.12 1.00
C TRP A 538 -17.79 2.79 2.30
N SER A 539 -16.83 3.14 3.15
CA SER A 539 -17.06 3.48 4.55
C SER A 539 -17.32 4.97 4.79
N ASP A 540 -17.64 5.31 6.03
CA ASP A 540 -17.73 6.68 6.56
C ASP A 540 -16.39 7.44 6.62
N GLU A 541 -15.29 6.82 6.18
CA GLU A 541 -13.93 7.36 6.19
C GLU A 541 -13.44 7.79 7.58
N ALA A 542 -14.01 7.21 8.63
CA ALA A 542 -13.70 7.51 10.03
C ALA A 542 -13.59 6.26 10.90
N THR A 543 -14.61 5.41 10.88
CA THR A 543 -14.67 4.15 11.63
C THR A 543 -14.23 2.95 10.81
N PHE A 544 -14.37 3.02 9.49
CA PHE A 544 -14.07 1.94 8.55
C PHE A 544 -14.87 0.64 8.79
N TYR A 545 -15.98 0.70 9.53
CA TYR A 545 -16.94 -0.42 9.64
C TYR A 545 -18.39 0.00 9.40
N ILE A 546 -18.65 1.30 9.20
CA ILE A 546 -19.97 1.85 8.87
C ILE A 546 -19.92 2.39 7.44
N PHE A 547 -20.96 2.10 6.65
CA PHE A 547 -21.11 2.65 5.30
C PHE A 547 -21.25 4.17 5.32
N ASN A 548 -20.74 4.83 4.27
CA ASN A 548 -20.87 6.28 4.11
C ASN A 548 -22.36 6.72 4.09
N ASP A 549 -22.64 7.90 4.64
CA ASP A 549 -23.99 8.48 4.77
C ASP A 549 -25.03 7.68 5.57
N ALA A 550 -24.66 6.53 6.17
CA ALA A 550 -25.56 5.77 7.04
C ALA A 550 -25.98 6.61 8.25
N GLN A 551 -27.28 6.58 8.58
CA GLN A 551 -27.82 7.24 9.76
C GLN A 551 -28.04 6.23 10.87
N TYR A 552 -27.65 6.57 12.10
CA TYR A 552 -27.76 5.70 13.26
C TYR A 552 -27.75 6.54 14.54
N THR A 553 -28.20 5.95 15.64
CA THR A 553 -27.96 6.50 16.98
C THR A 553 -26.61 6.00 17.46
N GLU A 554 -25.74 6.89 17.93
CA GLU A 554 -24.44 6.48 18.44
C GLU A 554 -24.59 5.56 19.66
N LYS A 555 -23.74 4.54 19.71
CA LYS A 555 -23.67 3.59 20.81
C LYS A 555 -22.43 3.85 21.68
N PRO A 556 -22.43 3.39 22.95
CA PRO A 556 -21.20 3.29 23.73
C PRO A 556 -20.11 2.55 22.95
N GLY A 557 -18.85 2.95 23.12
CA GLY A 557 -17.74 2.38 22.33
C GLY A 557 -17.54 0.87 22.50
N ALA A 558 -18.00 0.31 23.62
CA ALA A 558 -17.97 -1.13 23.89
C ALA A 558 -18.98 -1.94 23.06
N GLU A 559 -20.01 -1.29 22.51
CA GLU A 559 -21.10 -1.96 21.82
C GLU A 559 -20.86 -2.04 20.30
N ALA A 560 -21.49 -3.05 19.69
CA ALA A 560 -21.49 -3.28 18.25
C ALA A 560 -22.84 -2.88 17.62
N PHE A 561 -22.81 -2.64 16.32
CA PHE A 561 -24.00 -2.44 15.50
C PHE A 561 -24.42 -3.74 14.82
N THR A 562 -25.71 -3.87 14.60
CA THR A 562 -26.35 -4.79 13.67
C THR A 562 -26.81 -4.00 12.45
N TYR A 563 -27.09 -4.66 11.33
CA TYR A 563 -27.57 -3.97 10.13
C TYR A 563 -28.86 -3.17 10.41
N GLY A 564 -29.74 -3.69 11.26
CA GLY A 564 -31.00 -3.05 11.65
C GLY A 564 -30.86 -1.78 12.49
N ASP A 565 -29.66 -1.48 13.00
CA ASP A 565 -29.40 -0.21 13.71
C ASP A 565 -29.20 0.97 12.74
N PHE A 566 -28.99 0.70 11.45
CA PHE A 566 -28.73 1.70 10.42
C PHE A 566 -29.98 2.01 9.59
N SER A 567 -30.15 3.29 9.27
CA SER A 567 -31.06 3.78 8.24
C SER A 567 -30.23 4.32 7.09
N PHE A 568 -30.45 3.80 5.89
CA PHE A 568 -29.73 4.20 4.68
C PHE A 568 -30.60 5.18 3.87
N PRO A 569 -30.28 6.48 3.86
CA PRO A 569 -31.10 7.47 3.18
C PRO A 569 -31.00 7.31 1.66
N ALA A 570 -32.12 7.49 0.95
CA ALA A 570 -32.16 7.40 -0.51
C ALA A 570 -31.23 8.40 -1.25
N TRP A 571 -30.84 9.50 -0.59
CA TRP A 571 -29.90 10.49 -1.12
C TRP A 571 -28.43 10.14 -0.84
N GLY A 572 -28.17 9.20 0.07
CA GLY A 572 -26.82 8.80 0.46
C GLY A 572 -26.12 7.99 -0.62
N ARG A 573 -24.81 7.82 -0.47
CA ARG A 573 -23.99 7.02 -1.38
C ARG A 573 -24.39 5.56 -1.43
N TRP A 574 -24.89 5.02 -0.32
CA TRP A 574 -25.22 3.61 -0.15
C TRP A 574 -26.65 3.46 0.38
N PRO A 575 -27.68 3.69 -0.46
CA PRO A 575 -29.09 3.65 -0.04
C PRO A 575 -29.60 2.23 0.26
N ASP A 576 -29.00 1.18 -0.31
CA ASP A 576 -29.35 -0.22 -0.03
C ASP A 576 -28.11 -1.16 -0.11
N PRO A 577 -27.19 -1.10 0.89
CA PRO A 577 -26.00 -1.95 0.89
C PRO A 577 -26.29 -3.44 0.80
N LYS A 578 -27.39 -3.90 1.42
CA LYS A 578 -27.78 -5.30 1.42
C LYS A 578 -28.32 -5.74 0.06
N GLY A 579 -29.16 -4.92 -0.57
CA GLY A 579 -29.60 -5.15 -1.94
C GLY A 579 -28.48 -5.00 -2.97
N LEU A 580 -27.44 -4.19 -2.69
CA LEU A 580 -26.22 -4.16 -3.51
C LEU A 580 -25.46 -5.48 -3.41
N ALA A 581 -25.19 -5.99 -2.20
CA ALA A 581 -24.50 -7.26 -2.02
C ALA A 581 -25.23 -8.42 -2.72
N ALA A 582 -26.56 -8.51 -2.53
CA ALA A 582 -27.38 -9.49 -3.24
C ALA A 582 -27.31 -9.34 -4.76
N HIS A 583 -27.36 -8.11 -5.28
CA HIS A 583 -27.22 -7.84 -6.71
C HIS A 583 -25.86 -8.27 -7.28
N LEU A 584 -24.77 -8.11 -6.52
CA LEU A 584 -23.46 -8.61 -6.93
C LEU A 584 -23.46 -10.13 -7.00
N HIS A 585 -23.99 -10.82 -5.99
CA HIS A 585 -24.10 -12.28 -6.00
C HIS A 585 -24.99 -12.80 -7.13
N ASP A 586 -26.12 -12.15 -7.42
CA ASP A 586 -27.00 -12.48 -8.54
C ASP A 586 -26.31 -12.35 -9.91
N ASN A 587 -25.25 -11.54 -9.99
CA ASN A 587 -24.41 -11.37 -11.18
C ASN A 587 -23.08 -12.15 -11.08
N ALA A 588 -23.02 -13.18 -10.22
CA ALA A 588 -21.84 -14.02 -10.03
C ALA A 588 -20.57 -13.27 -9.58
N LEU A 589 -20.74 -12.12 -8.91
CA LEU A 589 -19.66 -11.30 -8.35
C LEU A 589 -19.60 -11.47 -6.83
N ARG A 590 -18.39 -11.70 -6.33
CA ARG A 590 -18.09 -11.75 -4.89
C ARG A 590 -17.68 -10.38 -4.39
N LEU A 591 -18.19 -9.98 -3.23
CA LEU A 591 -17.96 -8.67 -2.65
C LEU A 591 -16.81 -8.70 -1.66
N ILE A 592 -15.76 -7.92 -1.91
CA ILE A 592 -14.65 -7.71 -0.99
C ILE A 592 -14.63 -6.24 -0.56
N LEU A 593 -14.52 -5.98 0.75
CA LEU A 593 -14.46 -4.63 1.32
C LEU A 593 -13.06 -4.30 1.84
N TRP A 594 -12.57 -3.09 1.56
CA TRP A 594 -11.28 -2.62 2.07
C TRP A 594 -11.30 -2.39 3.58
N GLN A 595 -10.19 -2.70 4.25
CA GLN A 595 -9.96 -2.56 5.69
C GLN A 595 -8.52 -2.13 6.00
N ILE A 596 -8.33 -1.57 7.20
CA ILE A 596 -7.04 -1.11 7.71
C ILE A 596 -6.98 -1.30 9.25
N PRO A 597 -5.80 -1.53 9.86
CA PRO A 597 -5.72 -1.88 11.29
C PRO A 597 -5.65 -0.66 12.25
N ILE A 598 -6.27 0.47 11.89
CA ILE A 598 -6.15 1.73 12.65
C ILE A 598 -7.51 2.32 13.04
N ILE A 599 -7.52 3.08 14.15
CA ILE A 599 -8.56 4.09 14.40
C ILE A 599 -8.03 5.43 13.90
N LYS A 600 -8.63 5.94 12.82
CA LYS A 600 -8.17 7.11 12.07
C LYS A 600 -8.02 8.34 12.96
N GLN A 601 -7.03 9.18 12.75
CA GLN A 601 -7.05 10.53 13.30
C GLN A 601 -8.02 11.41 12.49
N SER A 602 -8.96 12.04 13.16
CA SER A 602 -9.83 13.06 12.57
C SER A 602 -10.37 13.99 13.66
N PRO A 603 -10.80 15.23 13.34
CA PRO A 603 -11.33 16.16 14.34
C PRO A 603 -12.50 15.54 15.14
N ALA A 604 -12.33 15.42 16.46
CA ALA A 604 -13.16 14.61 17.35
C ALA A 604 -14.66 14.94 17.38
N LEU A 605 -15.07 16.12 16.87
CA LEU A 605 -16.46 16.57 16.85
C LEU A 605 -17.24 16.17 15.59
N LYS A 606 -16.58 15.64 14.55
CA LYS A 606 -17.23 15.25 13.29
C LYS A 606 -17.82 13.83 13.31
N HIS A 607 -17.27 12.92 14.12
CA HIS A 607 -17.66 11.50 14.14
C HIS A 607 -17.81 11.01 15.59
N LEU A 608 -19.02 11.13 16.15
CA LEU A 608 -19.28 10.83 17.56
C LEU A 608 -19.09 9.35 17.90
N GLN A 609 -19.45 8.43 17.00
CA GLN A 609 -19.22 7.00 17.22
C GLN A 609 -17.73 6.66 17.32
N LYS A 610 -16.91 7.16 16.37
CA LYS A 610 -15.46 7.02 16.42
C LYS A 610 -14.90 7.51 17.76
N ARG A 611 -15.35 8.67 18.26
CA ARG A 611 -14.91 9.20 19.56
C ARG A 611 -15.28 8.25 20.72
N ASN A 612 -16.47 7.66 20.67
CA ASN A 612 -16.90 6.67 21.67
C ASN A 612 -15.99 5.42 21.60
N ASP A 613 -15.70 4.94 20.39
CA ASP A 613 -14.78 3.83 20.15
C ASP A 613 -13.36 4.14 20.63
N GLU A 614 -12.82 5.32 20.35
CA GLU A 614 -11.51 5.77 20.87
C GLU A 614 -11.49 5.82 22.40
N SER A 615 -12.56 6.33 23.01
CA SER A 615 -12.66 6.41 24.48
C SER A 615 -12.61 5.02 25.12
N HIS A 616 -13.31 4.05 24.54
CA HIS A 616 -13.28 2.66 25.00
C HIS A 616 -11.93 1.99 24.71
N PHE A 617 -11.36 2.23 23.52
CA PHE A 617 -10.03 1.74 23.14
C PHE A 617 -8.94 2.19 24.13
N PHE A 618 -8.98 3.43 24.60
CA PHE A 618 -8.08 3.92 25.63
C PHE A 618 -8.37 3.32 27.00
N ALA A 619 -9.65 3.22 27.39
CA ALA A 619 -10.05 2.69 28.70
C ALA A 619 -9.62 1.23 28.90
N GLU A 620 -9.76 0.41 27.86
CA GLU A 620 -9.41 -1.02 27.90
C GLU A 620 -7.96 -1.29 27.46
N GLY A 621 -7.29 -0.28 26.87
CA GLY A 621 -5.91 -0.39 26.44
C GLY A 621 -5.69 -1.39 25.30
N PHE A 622 -6.54 -1.33 24.27
CA PHE A 622 -6.51 -2.21 23.09
C PHE A 622 -5.43 -1.87 22.05
N GLY A 623 -4.76 -0.73 22.18
CA GLY A 623 -3.70 -0.31 21.26
C GLY A 623 -2.33 -0.83 21.65
N VAL A 624 -1.43 -0.82 20.67
CA VAL A 624 0.02 -0.94 20.88
C VAL A 624 0.49 0.21 21.76
N LYS A 625 1.40 -0.03 22.70
CA LYS A 625 1.78 0.97 23.72
C LYS A 625 3.26 1.34 23.65
N HIS A 626 3.57 2.56 24.05
CA HIS A 626 4.92 2.95 24.46
C HIS A 626 5.24 2.37 25.85
N PRO A 627 6.52 2.33 26.26
CA PRO A 627 6.92 1.90 27.61
C PRO A 627 6.25 2.66 28.76
N ASP A 628 5.82 3.90 28.53
CA ASP A 628 5.08 4.72 29.50
C ASP A 628 3.56 4.44 29.55
N ALA A 629 3.14 3.35 28.88
CA ALA A 629 1.76 2.88 28.74
C ALA A 629 0.83 3.77 27.88
N THR A 630 1.34 4.83 27.25
CA THR A 630 0.56 5.60 26.27
C THR A 630 0.37 4.82 24.98
N SER A 631 -0.79 4.94 24.33
CA SER A 631 -1.04 4.26 23.05
C SER A 631 -0.23 4.88 21.92
N LEU A 632 0.34 4.03 21.07
CA LEU A 632 1.02 4.43 19.85
C LEU A 632 0.06 5.22 18.96
N ARG A 633 0.52 6.39 18.55
CA ARG A 633 0.02 7.13 17.39
C ARG A 633 1.05 7.05 16.28
N LEU A 634 0.59 6.81 15.05
CA LEU A 634 1.50 6.68 13.91
C LEU A 634 2.33 7.97 13.75
N PRO A 635 3.67 7.92 13.87
CA PRO A 635 4.50 9.13 13.93
C PRO A 635 4.63 9.82 12.57
N GLU A 636 4.49 9.06 11.48
CA GLU A 636 4.66 9.55 10.11
C GLU A 636 3.89 8.67 9.11
N GLY A 637 3.96 9.08 7.84
CA GLY A 637 3.44 8.31 6.73
C GLY A 637 1.92 8.33 6.62
N TRP A 638 1.39 7.31 5.94
CA TRP A 638 -0.04 7.15 5.73
C TRP A 638 -0.77 6.97 7.07
N PHE A 639 -1.90 7.67 7.24
CA PHE A 639 -2.67 7.71 8.49
C PHE A 639 -1.90 8.22 9.73
N LYS A 640 -0.94 9.12 9.54
CA LYS A 640 -0.27 9.83 10.64
C LYS A 640 -1.24 10.26 11.76
N ASP A 641 -0.77 10.13 13.00
CA ASP A 641 -1.47 10.40 14.26
C ASP A 641 -2.62 9.45 14.60
N SER A 642 -2.97 8.49 13.74
CA SER A 642 -3.99 7.46 14.00
C SER A 642 -3.51 6.45 15.04
N LEU A 643 -4.45 5.80 15.74
CA LEU A 643 -4.15 4.77 16.74
C LEU A 643 -4.00 3.40 16.06
N LEU A 644 -3.01 2.62 16.46
CA LEU A 644 -2.78 1.28 15.93
C LEU A 644 -3.39 0.21 16.83
N MET A 645 -4.22 -0.67 16.26
CA MET A 645 -4.84 -1.79 16.96
C MET A 645 -3.82 -2.86 17.34
N ASP A 646 -3.86 -3.39 18.55
CA ASP A 646 -3.04 -4.54 18.94
C ASP A 646 -3.79 -5.87 18.70
N PHE A 647 -3.47 -6.55 17.60
CA PHE A 647 -4.07 -7.85 17.27
C PHE A 647 -3.57 -9.03 18.13
N THR A 648 -2.64 -8.81 19.06
CA THR A 648 -2.30 -9.81 20.08
C THR A 648 -3.18 -9.71 21.31
N ASN A 649 -3.90 -8.60 21.48
CA ASN A 649 -4.89 -8.46 22.54
C ASN A 649 -6.17 -9.23 22.16
N PRO A 650 -6.51 -10.35 22.83
CA PRO A 650 -7.69 -11.14 22.47
C PRO A 650 -9.00 -10.37 22.68
N ALA A 651 -9.14 -9.64 23.79
CA ALA A 651 -10.33 -8.84 24.06
C ALA A 651 -10.48 -7.69 23.04
N GLY A 652 -9.37 -7.07 22.67
CA GLY A 652 -9.34 -6.04 21.64
C GLY A 652 -9.75 -6.58 20.27
N ARG A 653 -9.28 -7.78 19.89
CA ARG A 653 -9.70 -8.44 18.64
C ARG A 653 -11.19 -8.73 18.63
N ASP A 654 -11.72 -9.31 19.70
CA ASP A 654 -13.14 -9.65 19.80
C ASP A 654 -14.00 -8.39 19.69
N TRP A 655 -13.60 -7.31 20.37
CA TRP A 655 -14.21 -5.99 20.24
C TRP A 655 -14.14 -5.47 18.79
N TRP A 656 -12.96 -5.52 18.17
CA TRP A 656 -12.74 -5.03 16.81
C TRP A 656 -13.64 -5.75 15.80
N PHE A 657 -13.69 -7.09 15.85
CA PHE A 657 -14.49 -7.89 14.92
C PHE A 657 -15.99 -7.85 15.21
N SER A 658 -16.40 -7.66 16.48
CA SER A 658 -17.82 -7.45 16.79
C SER A 658 -18.43 -6.28 16.01
N LYS A 659 -17.66 -5.22 15.75
CA LYS A 659 -18.09 -4.04 14.97
C LYS A 659 -18.23 -4.31 13.47
N ARG A 660 -17.57 -5.35 12.96
CA ARG A 660 -17.63 -5.77 11.55
C ARG A 660 -18.57 -6.96 11.33
N GLN A 661 -19.07 -7.59 12.39
CA GLN A 661 -19.83 -8.84 12.32
C GLN A 661 -21.04 -8.76 11.38
N TYR A 662 -21.79 -7.65 11.39
CA TYR A 662 -22.95 -7.47 10.51
C TYR A 662 -22.59 -7.50 9.01
N LEU A 663 -21.35 -7.16 8.63
CA LEU A 663 -20.88 -7.22 7.25
C LEU A 663 -20.86 -8.68 6.73
N ILE A 664 -20.54 -9.64 7.59
CA ILE A 664 -20.57 -11.06 7.26
C ILE A 664 -21.99 -11.59 7.40
N ASP A 665 -22.57 -11.49 8.60
CA ASP A 665 -23.81 -12.20 8.95
C ASP A 665 -25.05 -11.68 8.22
N GLU A 666 -25.10 -10.37 7.95
CA GLU A 666 -26.32 -9.71 7.47
C GLU A 666 -26.20 -9.18 6.03
N LEU A 667 -24.99 -8.80 5.59
CA LEU A 667 -24.71 -8.38 4.19
C LEU A 667 -24.15 -9.50 3.31
N GLY A 668 -23.48 -10.50 3.89
CA GLY A 668 -22.86 -11.57 3.10
C GLY A 668 -21.59 -11.16 2.35
N VAL A 669 -20.77 -10.27 2.92
CA VAL A 669 -19.45 -9.92 2.35
C VAL A 669 -18.58 -11.18 2.25
N ASP A 670 -17.94 -11.41 1.09
CA ASP A 670 -17.16 -12.62 0.78
C ASP A 670 -15.66 -12.48 1.12
N GLY A 671 -15.23 -11.36 1.70
CA GLY A 671 -13.86 -11.16 2.13
C GLY A 671 -13.48 -9.70 2.38
N PHE A 672 -12.21 -9.50 2.73
CA PHE A 672 -11.66 -8.17 3.02
C PHE A 672 -10.35 -7.92 2.28
N LYS A 673 -10.21 -6.73 1.67
CA LYS A 673 -8.91 -6.23 1.20
C LYS A 673 -8.22 -5.60 2.41
N THR A 674 -7.39 -6.37 3.09
CA THR A 674 -6.70 -6.00 4.33
C THR A 674 -5.41 -5.25 4.00
N ASP A 675 -5.55 -3.94 3.86
CA ASP A 675 -4.46 -3.03 3.49
C ASP A 675 -3.67 -2.57 4.73
N GLY A 676 -2.49 -2.01 4.49
CA GLY A 676 -1.56 -1.60 5.53
C GLY A 676 -0.89 -2.78 6.25
N GLY A 677 -0.49 -2.52 7.49
CA GLY A 677 0.29 -3.46 8.32
C GLY A 677 1.74 -3.02 8.54
N GLU A 678 2.27 -2.11 7.72
CA GLU A 678 3.66 -1.60 7.81
C GLU A 678 3.80 -0.44 8.83
N MET A 679 3.09 -0.53 9.95
CA MET A 679 2.71 0.63 10.77
C MET A 679 3.38 0.70 12.15
N VAL A 680 4.18 -0.30 12.53
CA VAL A 680 4.85 -0.35 13.82
C VAL A 680 6.18 0.42 13.75
N TRP A 681 6.26 1.54 14.47
CA TRP A 681 7.42 2.44 14.52
C TRP A 681 7.92 2.59 15.96
N GLY A 682 9.12 2.09 16.23
CA GLY A 682 9.73 2.09 17.57
C GLY A 682 10.00 0.67 18.08
N LYS A 683 11.24 0.39 18.47
CA LYS A 683 11.69 -0.96 18.88
C LYS A 683 11.26 -1.37 20.29
N ASP A 684 10.92 -0.39 21.10
CA ASP A 684 10.57 -0.48 22.52
C ASP A 684 9.06 -0.44 22.78
N LEU A 685 8.25 -0.37 21.71
CA LEU A 685 6.81 -0.55 21.81
C LEU A 685 6.48 -1.89 22.50
N VAL A 686 5.35 -1.95 23.19
CA VAL A 686 4.90 -3.10 23.98
C VAL A 686 3.54 -3.55 23.47
N PHE A 687 3.44 -4.85 23.16
CA PHE A 687 2.21 -5.52 22.75
C PHE A 687 1.66 -6.38 23.89
N ALA A 688 0.38 -6.74 23.80
CA ALA A 688 -0.36 -7.44 24.84
C ALA A 688 0.18 -8.86 25.12
N ASP A 689 0.83 -9.50 24.14
CA ASP A 689 1.48 -10.80 24.32
C ASP A 689 2.92 -10.72 24.87
N GLY A 690 3.41 -9.51 25.16
CA GLY A 690 4.74 -9.27 25.72
C GLY A 690 5.86 -9.07 24.71
N ARG A 691 5.60 -9.24 23.40
CA ARG A 691 6.58 -8.88 22.36
C ARG A 691 6.76 -7.37 22.28
N THR A 692 7.89 -6.96 21.71
CA THR A 692 8.19 -5.54 21.48
C THR A 692 8.19 -5.17 20.02
N GLY A 693 8.16 -3.87 19.72
CA GLY A 693 8.24 -3.39 18.34
C GLY A 693 9.50 -3.81 17.58
N LEU A 694 10.56 -4.26 18.27
CA LEU A 694 11.77 -4.85 17.66
C LEU A 694 11.44 -6.08 16.80
N GLU A 695 10.61 -6.98 17.34
CA GLU A 695 10.14 -8.19 16.65
C GLU A 695 8.85 -7.90 15.88
N HIS A 696 7.97 -7.12 16.49
CA HIS A 696 6.60 -7.09 16.02
C HIS A 696 6.40 -6.23 14.78
N ARG A 697 7.35 -5.37 14.40
CA ARG A 697 7.22 -4.66 13.12
C ARG A 697 7.01 -5.60 11.94
N ASN A 698 7.84 -6.63 11.84
CA ASN A 698 7.73 -7.57 10.73
C ASN A 698 6.57 -8.56 10.96
N ALA A 699 6.32 -8.97 12.19
CA ALA A 699 5.24 -9.91 12.50
C ALA A 699 3.82 -9.29 12.49
N TYR A 700 3.69 -7.98 12.64
CA TYR A 700 2.39 -7.31 12.74
C TYR A 700 1.46 -7.55 11.55
N PRO A 701 1.89 -7.39 10.28
CA PRO A 701 1.02 -7.68 9.15
C PRO A 701 0.53 -9.13 9.16
N ARG A 702 1.39 -10.10 9.51
CA ARG A 702 0.99 -11.51 9.64
C ARG A 702 -0.13 -11.67 10.69
N ASP A 703 0.02 -11.06 11.85
CA ASP A 703 -0.94 -11.23 12.95
C ASP A 703 -2.27 -10.51 12.66
N TYR A 704 -2.22 -9.31 12.06
CA TYR A 704 -3.38 -8.56 11.57
C TYR A 704 -4.17 -9.34 10.50
N ILE A 705 -3.49 -9.80 9.46
CA ILE A 705 -4.13 -10.51 8.35
C ILE A 705 -4.66 -11.87 8.81
N SER A 706 -3.90 -12.58 9.64
CA SER A 706 -4.37 -13.85 10.22
C SER A 706 -5.64 -13.67 11.04
N ALA A 707 -5.76 -12.58 11.80
CA ALA A 707 -6.96 -12.29 12.57
C ALA A 707 -8.18 -12.02 11.66
N TYR A 708 -8.01 -11.21 10.61
CA TYR A 708 -9.08 -10.96 9.63
C TYR A 708 -9.44 -12.19 8.80
N TYR A 709 -8.47 -13.01 8.43
CA TYR A 709 -8.72 -14.23 7.66
C TYR A 709 -9.57 -15.21 8.48
N ARG A 710 -9.21 -15.44 9.75
CA ARG A 710 -10.04 -16.26 10.66
C ARG A 710 -11.45 -15.70 10.83
N PHE A 711 -11.59 -14.38 10.86
CA PHE A 711 -12.89 -13.71 10.91
C PHE A 711 -13.70 -13.93 9.61
N ALA A 712 -13.09 -13.71 8.44
CA ALA A 712 -13.72 -13.92 7.14
C ALA A 712 -14.10 -15.39 6.88
N GLN A 713 -13.33 -16.34 7.43
CA GLN A 713 -13.62 -17.77 7.26
C GLN A 713 -14.94 -18.24 7.89
N GLN A 714 -15.61 -17.42 8.72
CA GLN A 714 -16.94 -17.74 9.23
C GLN A 714 -17.98 -18.01 8.12
N ASN A 715 -17.81 -17.40 6.94
CA ASN A 715 -18.62 -17.68 5.75
C ASN A 715 -17.79 -18.17 4.54
N GLY A 716 -16.55 -18.63 4.77
CA GLY A 716 -15.63 -19.07 3.72
C GLY A 716 -14.99 -17.93 2.91
N GLY A 717 -15.03 -16.69 3.42
CA GLY A 717 -14.42 -15.53 2.76
C GLY A 717 -12.90 -15.48 2.87
N ILE A 718 -12.26 -14.66 2.02
CA ILE A 718 -10.78 -14.55 1.95
C ILE A 718 -10.27 -13.17 2.38
N CYS A 719 -8.96 -13.08 2.61
CA CYS A 719 -8.25 -11.81 2.68
C CYS A 719 -7.44 -11.59 1.40
N PHE A 720 -7.30 -10.33 0.99
CA PHE A 720 -6.39 -9.87 -0.05
C PHE A 720 -5.48 -8.79 0.54
N SER A 721 -4.17 -9.03 0.61
CA SER A 721 -3.21 -8.23 1.42
C SER A 721 -1.94 -7.85 0.66
N ARG A 722 -1.28 -6.73 0.99
CA ARG A 722 0.05 -6.41 0.43
C ARG A 722 1.21 -6.75 1.36
N ALA A 723 1.01 -6.51 2.65
CA ALA A 723 2.06 -6.67 3.63
C ALA A 723 2.13 -8.11 4.15
N GLY A 724 3.32 -8.55 4.52
CA GLY A 724 3.49 -9.83 5.17
C GLY A 724 4.91 -10.08 5.61
N TYR A 725 5.13 -11.25 6.19
CA TYR A 725 6.44 -11.73 6.63
C TYR A 725 6.40 -13.27 6.67
N THR A 726 7.34 -13.93 7.35
CA THR A 726 7.34 -15.38 7.54
C THR A 726 5.97 -15.90 8.00
N GLY A 727 5.38 -16.82 7.23
CA GLY A 727 4.04 -17.37 7.47
C GLY A 727 2.92 -16.73 6.64
N ALA A 728 3.22 -15.72 5.80
CA ALA A 728 2.22 -15.04 4.97
C ALA A 728 1.43 -15.98 4.05
N GLN A 729 2.00 -17.12 3.67
CA GLN A 729 1.34 -18.12 2.83
C GLN A 729 0.12 -18.80 3.48
N THR A 730 -0.03 -18.70 4.81
CA THR A 730 -1.14 -19.32 5.56
C THR A 730 -2.46 -18.53 5.47
N PHE A 731 -2.46 -17.42 4.72
CA PHE A 731 -3.65 -16.63 4.39
C PHE A 731 -3.52 -16.20 2.94
N PRO A 732 -4.42 -16.64 2.05
CA PRO A 732 -3.97 -17.17 0.77
C PRO A 732 -3.61 -16.12 -0.28
N ALA A 733 -4.27 -14.96 -0.30
CA ALA A 733 -4.17 -14.03 -1.43
C ALA A 733 -3.43 -12.72 -1.08
N HIS A 734 -2.44 -12.39 -1.91
CA HIS A 734 -1.61 -11.19 -1.75
C HIS A 734 -1.44 -10.40 -3.04
N TRP A 735 -1.14 -9.10 -2.96
CA TRP A 735 -0.85 -8.25 -4.11
C TRP A 735 0.42 -7.43 -3.96
N ALA A 736 1.01 -7.07 -5.09
CA ALA A 736 2.31 -6.40 -5.18
C ALA A 736 2.39 -4.95 -4.69
N GLY A 737 1.33 -4.42 -4.08
CA GLY A 737 1.26 -3.02 -3.67
C GLY A 737 1.24 -2.02 -4.83
N ASP A 738 1.59 -0.79 -4.50
CA ASP A 738 1.27 0.39 -5.30
C ASP A 738 2.35 0.69 -6.36
N GLU A 739 1.97 0.79 -7.64
CA GLU A 739 2.90 1.10 -8.75
C GLU A 739 2.32 2.02 -9.83
N ARG A 740 3.22 2.67 -10.58
CA ARG A 740 2.84 3.51 -11.73
C ARG A 740 2.45 2.70 -12.95
N SER A 741 1.66 3.28 -13.84
CA SER A 741 1.38 2.74 -15.18
C SER A 741 2.56 2.87 -16.14
N THR A 742 3.62 2.08 -15.96
CA THR A 742 4.81 2.08 -16.82
C THR A 742 5.32 0.67 -17.14
N TRP A 743 6.08 0.55 -18.22
CA TRP A 743 6.76 -0.70 -18.59
C TRP A 743 7.79 -1.16 -17.57
N ASP A 744 8.42 -0.24 -16.85
CA ASP A 744 9.39 -0.61 -15.81
C ASP A 744 8.69 -1.14 -14.56
N ALA A 745 7.57 -0.54 -14.16
CA ALA A 745 6.71 -1.11 -13.11
C ALA A 745 6.23 -2.51 -13.49
N PHE A 746 5.80 -2.73 -14.74
CA PHE A 746 5.41 -4.05 -15.23
C PHE A 746 6.54 -5.09 -15.09
N LYS A 747 7.78 -4.76 -15.46
CA LYS A 747 8.94 -5.65 -15.26
C LYS A 747 9.19 -5.94 -13.77
N ARG A 748 9.10 -4.91 -12.92
CA ARG A 748 9.24 -5.06 -11.46
C ARG A 748 8.15 -5.95 -10.86
N SER A 749 6.91 -5.88 -11.36
CA SER A 749 5.82 -6.77 -10.94
C SER A 749 6.09 -8.23 -11.32
N ILE A 750 6.70 -8.52 -12.48
CA ILE A 750 7.10 -9.90 -12.83
C ILE A 750 8.13 -10.42 -11.81
N LEU A 751 9.16 -9.61 -11.49
CA LEU A 751 10.17 -9.96 -10.48
C LEU A 751 9.55 -10.21 -9.10
N ALA A 752 8.63 -9.33 -8.69
CA ALA A 752 7.90 -9.42 -7.43
C ALA A 752 7.09 -10.72 -7.34
N GLY A 753 6.32 -11.05 -8.37
CA GLY A 753 5.53 -12.28 -8.39
C GLY A 753 6.38 -13.55 -8.35
N LEU A 754 7.51 -13.59 -9.07
CA LEU A 754 8.41 -14.76 -9.06
C LEU A 754 9.10 -14.95 -7.72
N SER A 755 9.60 -13.87 -7.12
CA SER A 755 10.26 -13.93 -5.80
C SER A 755 9.26 -14.22 -4.66
N ALA A 756 8.05 -13.65 -4.71
CA ALA A 756 6.96 -13.97 -3.80
C ALA A 756 6.56 -15.46 -3.90
N GLY A 757 6.42 -15.98 -5.12
CA GLY A 757 6.16 -17.40 -5.36
C GLY A 757 7.26 -18.30 -4.78
N MET A 758 8.53 -17.97 -5.01
CA MET A 758 9.66 -18.70 -4.40
C MET A 758 9.63 -18.61 -2.86
N SER A 759 9.05 -17.55 -2.30
CA SER A 759 8.92 -17.36 -0.86
C SER A 759 7.62 -17.94 -0.29
N GLY A 760 6.89 -18.75 -1.07
CA GLY A 760 5.72 -19.51 -0.62
C GLY A 760 4.37 -18.86 -0.88
N VAL A 761 4.32 -17.67 -1.48
CA VAL A 761 3.05 -16.98 -1.81
C VAL A 761 2.45 -17.60 -3.07
N ILE A 762 1.46 -18.50 -2.89
CA ILE A 762 0.84 -19.22 -4.01
C ILE A 762 -0.11 -18.31 -4.81
N PHE A 763 -0.99 -17.57 -4.13
CA PHE A 763 -2.01 -16.74 -4.78
C PHE A 763 -1.61 -15.26 -4.76
N TRP A 764 -0.67 -14.93 -5.64
CA TRP A 764 -0.19 -13.57 -5.85
C TRP A 764 -0.91 -12.86 -7.00
N GLY A 765 -1.17 -11.57 -6.82
CA GLY A 765 -1.72 -10.66 -7.82
C GLY A 765 -0.98 -9.33 -7.89
N TRP A 766 -1.38 -8.49 -8.83
CA TRP A 766 -0.85 -7.14 -9.00
C TRP A 766 -1.88 -6.27 -9.72
N ASP A 767 -1.69 -4.96 -9.67
CA ASP A 767 -2.53 -4.01 -10.37
C ASP A 767 -2.13 -3.93 -11.84
N LEU A 768 -2.78 -4.73 -12.69
CA LEU A 768 -2.44 -4.81 -14.11
C LEU A 768 -2.52 -3.43 -14.77
N GLY A 769 -1.49 -3.09 -15.54
CA GLY A 769 -1.34 -1.77 -16.17
C GLY A 769 -0.93 -0.64 -15.20
N GLY A 770 -0.69 -0.93 -13.93
CA GLY A 770 -0.37 0.04 -12.86
C GLY A 770 -1.59 0.85 -12.41
N PHE A 771 -1.72 1.09 -11.10
CA PHE A 771 -2.93 1.70 -10.52
C PHE A 771 -2.90 3.24 -10.49
N SER A 772 -1.73 3.86 -10.65
CA SER A 772 -1.53 5.29 -10.42
C SER A 772 -0.70 5.99 -11.51
N GLY A 773 -0.83 7.31 -11.56
CA GLY A 773 -0.35 8.16 -12.65
C GLY A 773 -1.33 8.19 -13.82
N GLU A 774 -0.88 8.72 -14.96
CA GLU A 774 -1.63 8.67 -16.21
C GLU A 774 -2.09 7.24 -16.52
N VAL A 775 -3.28 7.10 -17.11
CA VAL A 775 -3.77 5.80 -17.54
C VAL A 775 -2.79 5.15 -18.53
N PRO A 776 -2.59 3.83 -18.48
CA PRO A 776 -1.64 3.16 -19.38
C PRO A 776 -2.05 3.34 -20.85
N SER A 777 -1.08 3.25 -21.76
CA SER A 777 -1.38 3.08 -23.18
C SER A 777 -2.16 1.77 -23.39
N ALA A 778 -2.95 1.70 -24.47
CA ALA A 778 -3.66 0.48 -24.80
C ALA A 778 -2.71 -0.73 -24.97
N GLU A 779 -1.50 -0.49 -25.47
CA GLU A 779 -0.48 -1.54 -25.58
C GLU A 779 -0.05 -2.07 -24.20
N LEU A 780 0.39 -1.18 -23.29
CA LEU A 780 0.79 -1.58 -21.95
C LEU A 780 -0.34 -2.29 -21.21
N TYR A 781 -1.57 -1.78 -21.36
CA TYR A 781 -2.75 -2.37 -20.71
C TYR A 781 -3.04 -3.79 -21.23
N VAL A 782 -3.03 -4.01 -22.54
CA VAL A 782 -3.30 -5.35 -23.11
C VAL A 782 -2.14 -6.32 -22.82
N ARG A 783 -0.87 -5.88 -22.88
CA ARG A 783 0.27 -6.73 -22.48
C ARG A 783 0.24 -7.09 -20.99
N SER A 784 -0.19 -6.16 -20.15
CA SER A 784 -0.39 -6.40 -18.72
C SER A 784 -1.55 -7.38 -18.47
N ALA A 785 -2.67 -7.23 -19.18
CA ALA A 785 -3.80 -8.16 -19.11
C ALA A 785 -3.41 -9.57 -19.58
N ALA A 786 -2.57 -9.66 -20.62
CA ALA A 786 -2.02 -10.92 -21.10
C ALA A 786 -1.20 -11.63 -20.03
N MET A 787 -0.30 -10.92 -19.34
CA MET A 787 0.48 -11.48 -18.23
C MET A 787 -0.43 -11.84 -17.04
N ALA A 788 -1.37 -10.96 -16.68
CA ALA A 788 -2.29 -11.20 -15.56
C ALA A 788 -3.23 -12.40 -15.79
N CYS A 789 -3.59 -12.71 -17.05
CA CYS A 789 -4.29 -13.94 -17.42
C CYS A 789 -3.56 -15.20 -16.92
N PHE A 790 -2.22 -15.17 -16.99
CA PHE A 790 -1.30 -16.22 -16.56
C PHE A 790 -0.59 -15.90 -15.23
N SER A 791 -1.23 -15.09 -14.38
CA SER A 791 -0.85 -14.89 -12.98
C SER A 791 -1.87 -15.57 -12.05
N PRO A 792 -1.49 -15.90 -10.79
CA PRO A 792 -2.41 -16.55 -9.86
C PRO A 792 -3.70 -15.76 -9.65
N ILE A 793 -3.62 -14.44 -9.50
CA ILE A 793 -4.76 -13.52 -9.43
C ILE A 793 -4.67 -12.49 -10.57
N MET A 794 -5.78 -12.30 -11.30
CA MET A 794 -5.93 -11.29 -12.36
C MET A 794 -6.81 -10.15 -11.85
N GLN A 795 -6.22 -8.98 -11.63
CA GLN A 795 -6.94 -7.84 -11.06
C GLN A 795 -6.53 -6.54 -11.72
N TYR A 796 -7.50 -5.67 -12.06
CA TYR A 796 -7.23 -4.25 -12.28
C TYR A 796 -7.69 -3.42 -11.08
N HIS A 797 -7.01 -2.30 -10.86
CA HIS A 797 -7.28 -1.37 -9.78
C HIS A 797 -6.84 0.05 -10.15
N ALA A 798 -7.34 1.05 -9.43
CA ALA A 798 -7.04 2.47 -9.65
C ALA A 798 -7.04 3.24 -8.32
N GLU A 799 -6.07 4.16 -8.17
CA GLU A 799 -5.78 4.84 -6.90
C GLU A 799 -6.80 5.89 -6.46
N SER A 800 -7.09 6.89 -7.29
CA SER A 800 -7.88 8.05 -6.84
C SER A 800 -8.56 8.80 -7.98
N LYS A 801 -9.55 9.61 -7.60
CA LYS A 801 -10.26 10.53 -8.50
C LYS A 801 -9.32 11.68 -8.83
N ALA A 802 -8.87 11.73 -10.08
CA ALA A 802 -8.19 12.90 -10.64
C ALA A 802 -9.19 13.79 -11.40
N GLU A 803 -8.70 14.81 -12.11
CA GLU A 803 -9.51 15.64 -13.01
C GLU A 803 -10.31 14.81 -14.03
N PHE A 804 -9.73 13.69 -14.47
CA PHE A 804 -10.32 12.73 -15.40
C PHE A 804 -10.52 11.36 -14.75
N ASN A 805 -11.40 10.54 -15.33
CA ASN A 805 -11.63 9.17 -14.88
C ASN A 805 -10.33 8.34 -14.98
N GLN A 806 -9.81 7.92 -13.83
CA GLN A 806 -8.58 7.13 -13.69
C GLN A 806 -8.83 5.62 -13.60
N ASP A 807 -10.06 5.16 -13.78
CA ASP A 807 -10.37 3.73 -13.71
C ASP A 807 -9.52 2.94 -14.70
N ARG A 808 -8.94 1.83 -14.24
CA ARG A 808 -8.28 0.85 -15.12
C ARG A 808 -9.30 -0.12 -15.72
N THR A 809 -10.56 0.30 -15.83
CA THR A 809 -11.58 -0.47 -16.54
C THR A 809 -11.30 -0.43 -18.05
N PRO A 810 -11.53 -1.54 -18.76
CA PRO A 810 -11.10 -1.68 -20.14
C PRO A 810 -11.77 -0.68 -21.10
N TRP A 811 -13.03 -0.32 -20.85
CA TRP A 811 -13.73 0.72 -21.61
C TRP A 811 -13.20 2.13 -21.31
N ASN A 812 -12.81 2.42 -20.06
CA ASN A 812 -12.20 3.71 -19.73
C ASN A 812 -10.81 3.83 -20.35
N ILE A 813 -10.00 2.78 -20.33
CA ILE A 813 -8.70 2.79 -21.00
C ILE A 813 -8.88 2.96 -22.51
N ALA A 814 -9.85 2.28 -23.13
CA ALA A 814 -10.15 2.46 -24.55
C ALA A 814 -10.52 3.91 -24.90
N ASP A 815 -11.39 4.54 -24.10
CA ASP A 815 -11.81 5.92 -24.29
C ASP A 815 -10.65 6.90 -24.07
N ARG A 816 -9.96 6.78 -22.93
CA ARG A 816 -8.86 7.69 -22.54
C ARG A 816 -7.63 7.58 -23.46
N SER A 817 -7.35 6.39 -24.01
CA SER A 817 -6.25 6.18 -24.96
C SER A 817 -6.65 6.41 -26.42
N GLY A 818 -7.96 6.48 -26.72
CA GLY A 818 -8.49 6.56 -28.08
C GLY A 818 -8.32 5.27 -28.88
N ASP A 819 -8.11 4.12 -28.21
CA ASP A 819 -7.81 2.84 -28.84
C ASP A 819 -8.69 1.71 -28.28
N ALA A 820 -9.68 1.31 -29.10
CA ALA A 820 -10.64 0.25 -28.77
C ALA A 820 -9.98 -1.12 -28.48
N ARG A 821 -8.72 -1.32 -28.87
CA ARG A 821 -7.98 -2.56 -28.60
C ARG A 821 -7.74 -2.80 -27.12
N ALA A 822 -7.76 -1.76 -26.28
CA ALA A 822 -7.71 -1.93 -24.82
C ALA A 822 -8.91 -2.77 -24.31
N LEU A 823 -10.10 -2.50 -24.85
CA LEU A 823 -11.31 -3.24 -24.51
C LEU A 823 -11.33 -4.65 -25.11
N SER A 824 -11.05 -4.78 -26.41
CA SER A 824 -11.06 -6.11 -27.07
C SER A 824 -10.00 -7.04 -26.48
N GLY A 825 -8.78 -6.52 -26.25
CA GLY A 825 -7.66 -7.28 -25.72
C GLY A 825 -7.88 -7.73 -24.27
N TYR A 826 -8.34 -6.84 -23.38
CA TYR A 826 -8.68 -7.25 -22.01
C TYR A 826 -9.79 -8.29 -22.00
N ARG A 827 -10.86 -8.07 -22.77
CA ARG A 827 -11.98 -9.02 -22.86
C ARG A 827 -11.50 -10.39 -23.35
N PHE A 828 -10.63 -10.44 -24.35
CA PHE A 828 -10.04 -11.69 -24.83
C PHE A 828 -9.33 -12.44 -23.70
N PHE A 829 -8.46 -11.77 -22.93
CA PHE A 829 -7.70 -12.39 -21.85
C PHE A 829 -8.55 -12.74 -20.61
N ALA A 830 -9.58 -11.97 -20.29
CA ALA A 830 -10.53 -12.30 -19.23
C ALA A 830 -11.33 -13.57 -19.58
N ASN A 831 -11.78 -13.69 -20.82
CA ASN A 831 -12.46 -14.89 -21.32
C ASN A 831 -11.52 -16.11 -21.40
N LEU A 832 -10.27 -15.91 -21.85
CA LEU A 832 -9.24 -16.96 -21.85
C LEU A 832 -8.96 -17.44 -20.42
N ARG A 833 -8.88 -16.53 -19.44
CA ARG A 833 -8.70 -16.89 -18.03
C ARG A 833 -9.83 -17.79 -17.53
N MET A 834 -11.08 -17.48 -17.86
CA MET A 834 -12.22 -18.34 -17.50
C MET A 834 -12.17 -19.69 -18.23
N SER A 835 -11.68 -19.72 -19.47
CA SER A 835 -11.41 -20.98 -20.18
C SER A 835 -10.32 -21.81 -19.47
N LEU A 836 -9.34 -21.16 -18.85
CA LEU A 836 -8.27 -21.81 -18.07
C LEU A 836 -8.67 -22.15 -16.63
N LEU A 837 -9.85 -21.76 -16.15
CA LEU A 837 -10.25 -21.97 -14.76
C LEU A 837 -10.14 -23.43 -14.28
N PRO A 838 -10.48 -24.47 -15.08
CA PRO A 838 -10.26 -25.86 -14.68
C PRO A 838 -8.78 -26.20 -14.46
N TYR A 839 -7.89 -25.65 -15.29
CA TYR A 839 -6.44 -25.77 -15.11
C TYR A 839 -6.00 -25.04 -13.84
N LEU A 840 -6.45 -23.81 -13.64
CA LEU A 840 -6.12 -23.01 -12.45
C LEU A 840 -6.54 -23.71 -11.16
N GLN A 841 -7.74 -24.30 -11.10
CA GLN A 841 -8.20 -25.05 -9.93
C GLN A 841 -7.33 -26.29 -9.66
N ARG A 842 -6.99 -27.04 -10.72
CA ARG A 842 -6.15 -28.23 -10.60
C ARG A 842 -4.75 -27.87 -10.11
N GLU A 843 -4.14 -26.84 -10.69
CA GLU A 843 -2.80 -26.41 -10.31
C GLU A 843 -2.81 -25.74 -8.94
N ALA A 844 -3.82 -24.95 -8.58
CA ALA A 844 -3.98 -24.38 -7.23
C ALA A 844 -4.00 -25.48 -6.15
N ALA A 845 -4.79 -26.53 -6.36
CA ALA A 845 -4.86 -27.67 -5.44
C ALA A 845 -3.52 -28.42 -5.33
N TRP A 846 -2.84 -28.62 -6.46
CA TRP A 846 -1.51 -29.25 -6.49
C TRP A 846 -0.45 -28.38 -5.80
N CYS A 847 -0.43 -27.08 -6.08
CA CYS A 847 0.47 -26.10 -5.49
C CYS A 847 0.34 -26.06 -3.96
N VAL A 848 -0.89 -26.08 -3.43
CA VAL A 848 -1.15 -26.16 -1.99
C VAL A 848 -0.64 -27.48 -1.41
N ALA A 849 -0.98 -28.62 -2.03
CA ALA A 849 -0.60 -29.94 -1.54
C ALA A 849 0.92 -30.17 -1.53
N GLU A 850 1.60 -29.76 -2.61
CA GLU A 850 3.05 -29.96 -2.77
C GLU A 850 3.89 -28.80 -2.22
N LYS A 851 3.26 -27.74 -1.71
CA LYS A 851 3.93 -26.52 -1.22
C LYS A 851 4.81 -25.90 -2.30
N GLN A 852 4.18 -25.58 -3.41
CA GLN A 852 4.82 -25.16 -4.64
C GLN A 852 4.12 -23.93 -5.20
N PRO A 853 4.84 -22.91 -5.71
CA PRO A 853 4.19 -21.74 -6.28
C PRO A 853 3.45 -22.05 -7.57
N LEU A 854 2.41 -21.27 -7.86
CA LEU A 854 1.70 -21.31 -9.13
C LEU A 854 2.40 -20.46 -10.20
N LEU A 855 2.94 -19.30 -9.83
CA LEU A 855 3.84 -18.50 -10.66
C LEU A 855 5.29 -18.88 -10.35
N ARG A 856 5.95 -19.61 -11.25
CA ARG A 856 7.18 -20.36 -10.95
C ARG A 856 8.36 -19.83 -11.75
N ALA A 857 9.40 -19.39 -11.04
CA ALA A 857 10.69 -19.12 -11.67
C ALA A 857 11.21 -20.38 -12.41
N MET A 858 11.78 -20.19 -13.59
CA MET A 858 12.27 -21.29 -14.43
C MET A 858 13.24 -22.23 -13.70
N LEU A 859 14.01 -21.70 -12.75
CA LEU A 859 14.97 -22.48 -11.97
C LEU A 859 14.33 -23.59 -11.12
N LEU A 860 13.04 -23.46 -10.75
CA LEU A 860 12.35 -24.47 -9.95
C LEU A 860 12.18 -25.79 -10.73
N ASP A 861 11.91 -25.67 -12.02
CA ASP A 861 11.68 -26.82 -12.90
C ASP A 861 12.96 -27.23 -13.66
N PHE A 862 13.89 -26.29 -13.86
CA PHE A 862 15.06 -26.46 -14.73
C PHE A 862 16.37 -26.01 -14.07
N GLN A 863 16.56 -26.29 -12.78
CA GLN A 863 17.76 -25.87 -12.02
C GLN A 863 19.09 -26.26 -12.69
N ALA A 864 19.17 -27.44 -13.31
CA ALA A 864 20.40 -27.91 -13.97
C ALA A 864 20.71 -27.16 -15.28
N ASP A 865 19.72 -26.48 -15.85
CA ASP A 865 19.87 -25.71 -17.09
C ASP A 865 20.24 -24.26 -16.77
N ARG A 866 21.54 -23.96 -16.88
CA ARG A 866 22.07 -22.61 -16.60
C ARG A 866 21.48 -21.52 -17.48
N ARG A 867 20.93 -21.86 -18.66
CA ARG A 867 20.25 -20.88 -19.53
C ARG A 867 18.88 -20.50 -19.01
N ALA A 868 18.22 -21.40 -18.27
CA ALA A 868 16.91 -21.19 -17.67
C ALA A 868 17.00 -20.50 -16.29
N ALA A 869 17.99 -20.87 -15.48
CA ALA A 869 18.05 -20.53 -14.06
C ALA A 869 18.01 -19.01 -13.73
N GLY A 870 18.54 -18.17 -14.62
CA GLY A 870 18.59 -16.71 -14.44
C GLY A 870 17.45 -15.94 -15.11
N LEU A 871 16.54 -16.62 -15.81
CA LEU A 871 15.46 -15.95 -16.55
C LEU A 871 14.40 -15.43 -15.58
N TRP A 872 14.14 -14.13 -15.67
CA TRP A 872 13.16 -13.44 -14.83
C TRP A 872 11.94 -12.96 -15.64
N ASP A 873 12.05 -12.93 -16.96
CA ASP A 873 11.05 -12.39 -17.88
C ASP A 873 10.31 -13.48 -18.67
N GLN A 874 10.47 -14.74 -18.27
CA GLN A 874 9.65 -15.89 -18.63
C GLN A 874 9.57 -16.85 -17.43
N TYR A 875 8.51 -17.63 -17.35
CA TYR A 875 8.22 -18.45 -16.17
C TYR A 875 7.37 -19.67 -16.52
N MET A 876 7.34 -20.64 -15.60
CA MET A 876 6.33 -21.69 -15.62
C MET A 876 5.09 -21.20 -14.86
N PHE A 877 3.89 -21.48 -15.39
CA PHE A 877 2.62 -21.18 -14.76
C PHE A 877 1.88 -22.48 -14.49
N GLY A 878 1.86 -22.91 -13.23
CA GLY A 878 1.65 -24.31 -12.88
C GLY A 878 2.76 -25.20 -13.45
N ARG A 879 2.49 -26.50 -13.57
CA ARG A 879 3.51 -27.46 -14.03
C ARG A 879 3.72 -27.49 -15.55
N ASP A 880 2.70 -27.10 -16.32
CA ASP A 880 2.61 -27.50 -17.73
C ASP A 880 2.81 -26.36 -18.74
N LEU A 881 2.60 -25.10 -18.33
CA LEU A 881 2.63 -23.93 -19.21
C LEU A 881 3.89 -23.09 -18.99
N LEU A 882 4.65 -22.83 -20.05
CA LEU A 882 5.71 -21.81 -20.08
C LEU A 882 5.15 -20.54 -20.70
N VAL A 883 5.32 -19.39 -20.03
CA VAL A 883 4.78 -18.09 -20.43
C VAL A 883 5.90 -17.07 -20.54
N ALA A 884 5.92 -16.28 -21.61
CA ALA A 884 6.93 -15.22 -21.82
C ALA A 884 6.26 -13.90 -22.25
N PRO A 885 5.90 -13.01 -21.31
CA PRO A 885 5.20 -11.75 -21.61
C PRO A 885 5.98 -10.80 -22.53
N ILE A 886 5.33 -9.98 -23.35
CA ILE A 886 6.03 -8.88 -24.03
C ILE A 886 6.23 -7.73 -23.04
N ILE A 887 7.49 -7.36 -22.78
CA ILE A 887 7.89 -6.44 -21.69
C ILE A 887 8.47 -5.10 -22.18
N ARG A 888 8.36 -4.80 -23.47
CA ARG A 888 8.82 -3.56 -24.09
C ARG A 888 7.76 -3.04 -25.06
N GLU A 889 7.65 -1.73 -25.11
CA GLU A 889 6.73 -1.03 -26.01
C GLU A 889 7.11 -1.25 -27.48
N GLY A 890 6.10 -1.47 -28.33
CA GLY A 890 6.25 -1.67 -29.76
C GLY A 890 6.70 -3.08 -30.18
N ASP A 891 7.11 -3.93 -29.24
CA ASP A 891 7.55 -5.29 -29.55
C ASP A 891 6.35 -6.16 -29.97
N THR A 892 6.48 -6.79 -31.15
CA THR A 892 5.49 -7.74 -31.71
C THR A 892 6.05 -9.15 -31.82
N ALA A 893 7.27 -9.36 -31.34
CA ALA A 893 7.93 -10.64 -31.21
C ALA A 893 9.02 -10.53 -30.13
N ARG A 894 9.39 -11.65 -29.50
CA ARG A 894 10.50 -11.69 -28.54
C ARG A 894 11.28 -12.99 -28.64
N GLU A 895 12.49 -12.97 -28.10
CA GLU A 895 13.25 -14.19 -27.82
C GLU A 895 12.60 -14.93 -26.64
N VAL A 896 12.45 -16.24 -26.79
CA VAL A 896 11.95 -17.15 -25.75
C VAL A 896 12.88 -18.36 -25.69
N TYR A 897 13.44 -18.63 -24.52
CA TYR A 897 14.21 -19.84 -24.28
C TYR A 897 13.28 -21.00 -23.92
N LEU A 898 13.35 -22.09 -24.67
CA LEU A 898 12.60 -23.31 -24.37
C LEU A 898 13.59 -24.37 -23.85
N PRO A 899 13.42 -24.88 -22.61
CA PRO A 899 14.23 -25.98 -22.08
C PRO A 899 14.08 -27.27 -22.91
N GLU A 900 14.95 -28.26 -22.70
CA GLU A 900 14.90 -29.53 -23.44
C GLU A 900 13.50 -30.19 -23.45
N GLY A 901 13.18 -30.87 -24.55
CA GLY A 901 11.85 -31.43 -24.83
C GLY A 901 11.18 -30.75 -26.03
N ARG A 902 9.89 -31.03 -26.26
CA ARG A 902 9.07 -30.33 -27.26
C ARG A 902 7.99 -29.50 -26.57
N TRP A 903 7.66 -28.38 -27.18
CA TRP A 903 6.77 -27.37 -26.61
C TRP A 903 5.74 -26.93 -27.65
N TRP A 904 4.47 -27.10 -27.36
CA TRP A 904 3.36 -26.74 -28.25
C TRP A 904 2.92 -25.31 -27.99
N HIS A 905 3.02 -24.44 -28.99
CA HIS A 905 2.57 -23.06 -28.87
C HIS A 905 1.04 -22.96 -28.93
N LEU A 906 0.40 -22.48 -27.86
CA LEU A 906 -1.06 -22.49 -27.71
C LEU A 906 -1.80 -21.67 -28.78
N PHE A 907 -1.27 -20.52 -29.17
CA PHE A 907 -1.93 -19.64 -30.16
C PHE A 907 -1.61 -20.01 -31.62
N GLN A 908 -0.37 -20.40 -31.92
CA GLN A 908 0.08 -20.71 -33.28
C GLN A 908 -0.17 -22.16 -33.72
N ASN A 909 -0.57 -23.04 -32.79
CA ASN A 909 -0.81 -24.47 -33.03
C ASN A 909 0.37 -25.17 -33.73
N ARG A 910 1.58 -24.99 -33.19
CA ARG A 910 2.77 -25.66 -33.71
C ARG A 910 3.74 -26.03 -32.61
N TRP A 911 4.53 -27.06 -32.90
CA TRP A 911 5.61 -27.50 -32.05
C TRP A 911 6.88 -26.67 -32.24
N TYR A 912 7.59 -26.51 -31.14
CA TYR A 912 8.95 -25.98 -31.07
C TYR A 912 9.86 -26.99 -30.37
N ASP A 913 11.05 -27.17 -30.91
CA ASP A 913 12.08 -27.99 -30.28
C ASP A 913 12.79 -27.18 -29.19
N GLY A 914 12.90 -27.78 -28.01
CA GLY A 914 13.56 -27.21 -26.84
C GLY A 914 15.09 -27.25 -26.89
N GLY A 915 15.71 -26.86 -25.79
CA GLY A 915 17.15 -26.72 -25.63
C GLY A 915 17.76 -25.53 -26.37
N GLN A 916 16.93 -24.57 -26.81
CA GLN A 916 17.35 -23.41 -27.62
C GLN A 916 16.41 -22.20 -27.45
N THR A 917 16.87 -21.05 -27.92
CA THR A 917 16.10 -19.80 -27.95
C THR A 917 15.45 -19.63 -29.31
N HIS A 918 14.17 -19.25 -29.32
CA HIS A 918 13.41 -18.98 -30.53
C HIS A 918 12.97 -17.53 -30.58
N GLN A 919 12.92 -16.95 -31.78
CA GLN A 919 12.20 -15.70 -32.02
C GLN A 919 10.72 -16.02 -32.23
N VAL A 920 9.86 -15.56 -31.33
CA VAL A 920 8.43 -15.91 -31.31
C VAL A 920 7.60 -14.67 -31.55
N ALA A 921 6.78 -14.69 -32.61
CA ALA A 921 5.80 -13.65 -32.87
C ALA A 921 4.72 -13.63 -31.79
N ALA A 922 4.36 -12.42 -31.35
CA ALA A 922 3.34 -12.14 -30.36
C ALA A 922 2.65 -10.82 -30.74
N PRO A 923 1.67 -10.86 -31.66
CA PRO A 923 0.76 -9.74 -31.90
C PRO A 923 0.14 -9.23 -30.60
N LEU A 924 -0.47 -8.04 -30.59
CA LEU A 924 -0.94 -7.38 -29.37
C LEU A 924 -1.84 -8.27 -28.49
N GLU A 925 -2.78 -8.99 -29.11
CA GLU A 925 -3.75 -9.88 -28.44
C GLU A 925 -3.21 -11.29 -28.15
N GLU A 926 -1.91 -11.52 -28.36
CA GLU A 926 -1.23 -12.79 -28.07
C GLU A 926 -0.07 -12.61 -27.09
N ILE A 927 0.20 -13.68 -26.34
CA ILE A 927 1.36 -13.83 -25.47
C ILE A 927 2.00 -15.19 -25.80
N PRO A 928 3.33 -15.31 -25.94
CA PRO A 928 3.98 -16.59 -26.11
C PRO A 928 3.67 -17.51 -24.92
N VAL A 929 2.92 -18.58 -25.19
CA VAL A 929 2.55 -19.60 -24.21
C VAL A 929 2.73 -20.98 -24.82
N PHE A 930 3.45 -21.83 -24.10
CA PHE A 930 3.85 -23.13 -24.57
C PHE A 930 3.41 -24.21 -23.58
N LEU A 931 2.70 -25.21 -24.10
CA LEU A 931 2.33 -26.42 -23.37
C LEU A 931 3.41 -27.47 -23.58
N ARG A 932 3.96 -28.03 -22.49
CA ARG A 932 4.98 -29.07 -22.57
C ARG A 932 4.42 -30.35 -23.22
N GLN A 933 5.25 -31.06 -23.99
CA GLN A 933 4.95 -32.43 -24.41
C GLN A 933 4.62 -33.33 -23.20
N GLY A 934 3.65 -34.23 -23.37
CA GLY A 934 3.14 -35.13 -22.34
C GLY A 934 2.09 -34.50 -21.41
N ALA A 935 1.88 -33.18 -21.46
CA ALA A 935 0.92 -32.50 -20.60
C ALA A 935 -0.52 -32.64 -21.10
N ALA A 936 -1.47 -32.45 -20.18
CA ALA A 936 -2.88 -32.39 -20.47
C ALA A 936 -3.47 -31.10 -19.88
N LEU A 937 -3.95 -30.20 -20.73
CA LEU A 937 -4.49 -28.90 -20.35
C LEU A 937 -6.03 -28.94 -20.37
N PRO A 938 -6.70 -28.96 -19.20
CA PRO A 938 -8.15 -28.86 -19.14
C PRO A 938 -8.58 -27.42 -19.40
N LEU A 939 -9.48 -27.25 -20.36
CA LEU A 939 -10.05 -25.97 -20.80
C LEU A 939 -11.57 -26.04 -20.71
N ALA A 940 -12.21 -24.96 -20.31
CA ALA A 940 -13.66 -24.79 -20.35
C ALA A 940 -14.08 -23.98 -21.58
N PHE A 941 -15.13 -24.43 -22.27
CA PHE A 941 -15.78 -23.69 -23.36
C PHE A 941 -17.30 -23.77 -23.22
N GLN A 942 -18.00 -22.67 -23.52
CA GLN A 942 -19.47 -22.64 -23.45
C GLN A 942 -20.14 -22.81 -24.82
N HIS A 943 -19.98 -21.83 -25.71
CA HIS A 943 -20.65 -21.80 -27.02
C HIS A 943 -19.71 -22.14 -28.18
N GLU A 944 -18.51 -21.56 -28.15
CA GLU A 944 -17.48 -21.75 -29.15
C GLU A 944 -16.23 -22.31 -28.48
N ALA A 945 -15.69 -23.40 -29.04
CA ALA A 945 -14.51 -24.04 -28.50
C ALA A 945 -13.23 -23.40 -29.07
N ARG A 946 -13.05 -22.11 -28.76
CA ARG A 946 -11.96 -21.24 -29.24
C ARG A 946 -11.40 -20.41 -28.08
N LEU A 947 -10.08 -20.22 -28.05
CA LEU A 947 -9.41 -19.39 -27.03
C LEU A 947 -9.92 -17.95 -27.08
N GLY A 948 -10.25 -17.40 -25.90
CA GLY A 948 -10.81 -16.06 -25.76
C GLY A 948 -12.24 -15.89 -26.28
N ALA A 949 -12.93 -16.98 -26.64
CA ALA A 949 -14.37 -16.95 -26.88
C ALA A 949 -15.13 -16.58 -25.62
N ARG A 950 -16.32 -15.99 -25.78
CA ARG A 950 -17.16 -15.53 -24.67
C ARG A 950 -17.42 -16.66 -23.66
N MET A 951 -17.13 -16.36 -22.40
CA MET A 951 -17.36 -17.19 -21.24
C MET A 951 -18.28 -16.46 -20.24
N PRO A 952 -19.03 -17.19 -19.41
CA PRO A 952 -19.78 -16.62 -18.30
C PRO A 952 -18.87 -16.46 -17.07
N SER A 953 -19.26 -15.59 -16.13
CA SER A 953 -18.57 -15.44 -14.83
C SER A 953 -18.68 -16.68 -13.93
N GLU A 954 -19.76 -17.44 -14.09
CA GLU A 954 -19.96 -18.73 -13.42
C GLU A 954 -19.92 -19.86 -14.46
N ILE A 955 -18.97 -20.79 -14.30
CA ILE A 955 -18.83 -21.94 -15.19
C ILE A 955 -19.12 -23.24 -14.45
N ASP A 956 -19.88 -24.13 -15.09
CA ASP A 956 -19.92 -25.54 -14.71
C ASP A 956 -18.76 -26.26 -15.41
N VAL A 957 -17.66 -26.42 -14.67
CA VAL A 957 -16.44 -27.09 -15.15
C VAL A 957 -16.75 -28.51 -15.64
N ALA A 958 -17.71 -29.21 -15.03
CA ALA A 958 -18.04 -30.57 -15.42
C ALA A 958 -18.76 -30.67 -16.78
N ALA A 959 -19.50 -29.63 -17.17
CA ALA A 959 -20.27 -29.60 -18.41
C ALA A 959 -19.52 -28.98 -19.60
N THR A 960 -18.42 -28.25 -19.34
CA THR A 960 -17.76 -27.38 -20.34
C THR A 960 -16.34 -27.80 -20.71
N SER A 961 -15.83 -28.91 -20.15
CA SER A 961 -14.41 -29.28 -20.26
C SER A 961 -14.00 -29.97 -21.57
N VAL A 962 -12.98 -29.41 -22.22
CA VAL A 962 -12.13 -30.05 -23.25
C VAL A 962 -10.74 -30.27 -22.65
N LEU A 963 -10.22 -31.48 -22.76
CA LEU A 963 -8.84 -31.79 -22.35
C LEU A 963 -7.94 -31.79 -23.58
N LEU A 964 -7.06 -30.80 -23.69
CA LEU A 964 -6.03 -30.73 -24.72
C LEU A 964 -4.80 -31.54 -24.31
N VAL A 965 -4.51 -32.62 -25.02
CA VAL A 965 -3.37 -33.50 -24.76
C VAL A 965 -2.23 -33.16 -25.73
N ALA A 966 -1.10 -32.70 -25.19
CA ALA A 966 0.02 -32.22 -25.97
C ALA A 966 1.07 -33.29 -26.21
N GLY A 967 1.05 -33.95 -27.36
CA GLY A 967 2.05 -34.93 -27.77
C GLY A 967 2.07 -36.17 -26.87
N LEU A 968 1.71 -37.31 -27.42
CA LEU A 968 1.58 -38.53 -26.64
C LEU A 968 2.94 -39.24 -26.53
N GLU A 969 3.45 -39.36 -25.32
CA GLU A 969 4.61 -40.21 -25.06
C GLU A 969 4.19 -41.69 -24.97
N HIS A 970 5.03 -42.56 -25.54
CA HIS A 970 4.76 -43.99 -25.57
C HIS A 970 4.72 -44.56 -24.15
N ARG A 971 3.64 -45.27 -23.79
CA ARG A 971 3.37 -45.81 -22.45
C ARG A 971 3.04 -44.77 -21.37
N THR A 972 2.65 -43.56 -21.75
CA THR A 972 2.13 -42.57 -20.80
C THR A 972 0.72 -42.93 -20.35
N THR A 973 0.48 -42.76 -19.05
CA THR A 973 -0.85 -42.89 -18.43
C THR A 973 -1.21 -41.58 -17.75
N LEU A 974 -2.30 -40.96 -18.17
CA LEU A 974 -2.86 -39.75 -17.57
C LEU A 974 -4.13 -40.10 -16.81
N GLN A 975 -4.31 -39.48 -15.64
CA GLN A 975 -5.57 -39.56 -14.90
C GLN A 975 -6.25 -38.19 -14.86
N HIS A 976 -7.54 -38.17 -15.17
CA HIS A 976 -8.34 -36.94 -15.15
C HIS A 976 -9.80 -37.27 -14.84
N HIS A 977 -10.33 -36.80 -13.70
CA HIS A 977 -11.75 -36.94 -13.30
C HIS A 977 -12.38 -38.33 -13.56
N GLY A 978 -11.71 -39.41 -13.15
CA GLY A 978 -12.24 -40.78 -13.31
C GLY A 978 -12.01 -41.41 -14.68
N PHE A 979 -11.34 -40.69 -15.59
CA PHE A 979 -10.77 -41.22 -16.82
C PHE A 979 -9.30 -41.57 -16.61
N GLN A 980 -8.91 -42.72 -17.15
CA GLN A 980 -7.53 -43.11 -17.34
C GLN A 980 -7.24 -43.16 -18.83
N ILE A 981 -6.33 -42.32 -19.31
CA ILE A 981 -5.92 -42.24 -20.71
C ILE A 981 -4.56 -42.92 -20.79
N ALA A 982 -4.47 -44.06 -21.47
CA ALA A 982 -3.24 -44.82 -21.67
C ALA A 982 -2.89 -44.85 -23.15
N VAL A 983 -1.61 -44.63 -23.48
CA VAL A 983 -1.12 -44.60 -24.87
C VAL A 983 -0.25 -45.82 -25.14
N SER A 984 -0.60 -46.63 -26.15
CA SER A 984 0.25 -47.73 -26.64
C SER A 984 0.13 -47.89 -28.15
N ASP A 985 1.26 -47.90 -28.86
CA ASP A 985 1.36 -48.24 -30.29
C ASP A 985 0.40 -47.41 -31.16
N ASP A 986 0.42 -46.08 -31.01
CA ASP A 986 -0.47 -45.09 -31.67
C ASP A 986 -1.97 -45.24 -31.41
N VAL A 987 -2.35 -46.12 -30.47
CA VAL A 987 -3.72 -46.27 -29.96
C VAL A 987 -3.84 -45.60 -28.60
N VAL A 988 -4.77 -44.65 -28.50
CA VAL A 988 -5.17 -44.05 -27.22
C VAL A 988 -6.31 -44.85 -26.62
N ARG A 989 -6.08 -45.50 -25.48
CA ARG A 989 -7.10 -46.22 -24.72
C ARG A 989 -7.56 -45.38 -23.55
N VAL A 990 -8.81 -44.99 -23.57
CA VAL A 990 -9.49 -44.30 -22.49
C VAL A 990 -10.33 -45.31 -21.73
N THR A 991 -10.03 -45.47 -20.45
CA THR A 991 -10.87 -46.25 -19.52
C THR A 991 -11.68 -45.28 -18.68
N SER A 992 -13.00 -45.42 -18.68
CA SER A 992 -13.89 -44.60 -17.84
C SER A 992 -14.66 -45.48 -16.87
N LYS A 993 -14.71 -45.06 -15.60
CA LYS A 993 -15.62 -45.62 -14.57
C LYS A 993 -16.78 -44.69 -14.22
N GLY A 994 -16.91 -43.55 -14.92
CA GLY A 994 -17.84 -42.47 -14.58
C GLY A 994 -18.88 -42.19 -15.67
N SER A 995 -19.94 -41.48 -15.28
CA SER A 995 -21.13 -41.20 -16.11
C SER A 995 -21.10 -39.87 -16.86
N ARG A 996 -19.96 -39.16 -16.92
CA ARG A 996 -19.86 -37.83 -17.56
C ARG A 996 -19.18 -37.93 -18.92
N PRO A 997 -19.62 -37.16 -19.93
CA PRO A 997 -18.91 -37.07 -21.20
C PRO A 997 -17.59 -36.29 -21.04
N ILE A 998 -16.60 -36.61 -21.88
CA ILE A 998 -15.33 -35.86 -21.95
C ILE A 998 -14.97 -35.59 -23.41
N LYS A 999 -14.49 -34.39 -23.71
CA LYS A 999 -13.94 -34.03 -25.01
C LYS A 999 -12.41 -34.05 -24.95
N LEU A 1000 -11.77 -34.83 -25.81
CA LEU A 1000 -10.31 -34.93 -25.87
C LEU A 1000 -9.83 -34.32 -27.18
N ALA A 1001 -8.96 -33.32 -27.11
CA ALA A 1001 -8.28 -32.74 -28.27
C ALA A 1001 -6.80 -33.11 -28.24
N PHE A 1002 -6.20 -33.36 -29.41
CA PHE A 1002 -4.81 -33.78 -29.50
C PHE A 1002 -4.01 -32.83 -30.39
N THR A 1003 -2.82 -32.44 -29.93
CA THR A 1003 -1.87 -31.69 -30.77
C THR A 1003 -1.22 -32.60 -31.82
N ASP A 1004 -1.01 -33.87 -31.46
CA ASP A 1004 -0.58 -34.95 -32.36
C ASP A 1004 -1.71 -36.00 -32.42
N PRO A 1005 -2.46 -36.11 -33.52
CA PRO A 1005 -3.64 -36.97 -33.59
C PRO A 1005 -3.27 -38.46 -33.51
N PRO A 1006 -3.94 -39.24 -32.65
CA PRO A 1006 -3.71 -40.68 -32.59
C PRO A 1006 -4.28 -41.39 -33.82
N ALA A 1007 -3.68 -42.53 -34.22
CA ALA A 1007 -4.19 -43.33 -35.32
C ALA A 1007 -5.59 -43.90 -35.00
N ARG A 1008 -5.85 -44.20 -33.72
CA ARG A 1008 -7.13 -44.70 -33.22
C ARG A 1008 -7.30 -44.34 -31.74
N LEU A 1009 -8.52 -43.97 -31.36
CA LEU A 1009 -8.92 -43.81 -29.96
C LEU A 1009 -10.00 -44.82 -29.59
N GLU A 1010 -9.84 -45.48 -28.44
CA GLU A 1010 -10.77 -46.46 -27.89
C GLU A 1010 -11.29 -46.00 -26.52
N LEU A 1011 -12.60 -46.00 -26.31
CA LEU A 1011 -13.22 -45.87 -24.98
C LEU A 1011 -13.69 -47.24 -24.51
N ASN A 1012 -13.17 -47.73 -23.39
CA ASN A 1012 -13.49 -49.05 -22.83
C ASN A 1012 -13.40 -50.19 -23.89
N GLY A 1013 -12.42 -50.09 -24.80
CA GLY A 1013 -12.18 -51.05 -25.89
C GLY A 1013 -12.99 -50.81 -27.18
N ILE A 1014 -13.83 -49.78 -27.24
CA ILE A 1014 -14.66 -49.44 -28.40
C ILE A 1014 -14.07 -48.22 -29.13
N ALA A 1015 -13.77 -48.36 -30.42
CA ALA A 1015 -13.24 -47.28 -31.25
C ALA A 1015 -14.21 -46.09 -31.35
N GLN A 1016 -13.67 -44.88 -31.28
CA GLN A 1016 -14.43 -43.63 -31.24
C GLN A 1016 -14.23 -42.82 -32.53
N PRO A 1017 -15.28 -42.16 -33.05
CA PRO A 1017 -15.16 -41.32 -34.23
C PRO A 1017 -14.38 -40.04 -33.91
N ALA A 1018 -13.57 -39.60 -34.87
CA ALA A 1018 -12.88 -38.31 -34.80
C ALA A 1018 -13.80 -37.18 -35.28
N ALA A 1019 -13.66 -36.04 -34.63
CA ALA A 1019 -14.22 -34.74 -34.98
C ALA A 1019 -13.09 -33.70 -35.03
N THR A 1020 -13.43 -32.46 -35.35
CA THR A 1020 -12.46 -31.36 -35.46
C THR A 1020 -12.78 -30.25 -34.47
N LEU A 1021 -11.75 -29.63 -33.90
CA LEU A 1021 -11.82 -28.51 -32.95
C LEU A 1021 -10.93 -27.35 -33.43
N ALA A 1022 -11.49 -26.15 -33.59
CA ALA A 1022 -10.75 -24.95 -33.99
C ALA A 1022 -10.31 -24.12 -32.76
N LEU A 1023 -9.19 -24.46 -32.13
CA LEU A 1023 -8.77 -23.87 -30.85
C LEU A 1023 -8.33 -22.39 -30.97
N SER A 1024 -7.52 -22.06 -31.98
CA SER A 1024 -7.08 -20.68 -32.27
C SER A 1024 -7.04 -20.40 -33.79
N GLY A 1025 -8.00 -20.97 -34.52
CA GLY A 1025 -8.15 -20.82 -35.98
C GLY A 1025 -7.52 -21.94 -36.82
N ALA A 1026 -6.73 -22.83 -36.23
CA ALA A 1026 -6.32 -24.10 -36.86
C ALA A 1026 -7.12 -25.27 -36.30
N GLU A 1027 -7.36 -26.26 -37.15
CA GLU A 1027 -8.16 -27.45 -36.85
C GLU A 1027 -7.33 -28.54 -36.14
N LEU A 1028 -7.71 -28.87 -34.91
CA LEU A 1028 -7.18 -29.99 -34.13
C LEU A 1028 -8.12 -31.20 -34.21
N THR A 1029 -7.58 -32.41 -34.12
CA THR A 1029 -8.42 -33.62 -34.00
C THR A 1029 -8.97 -33.72 -32.58
N MET A 1030 -10.28 -33.92 -32.48
CA MET A 1030 -11.02 -34.04 -31.23
C MET A 1030 -11.85 -35.32 -31.21
N PHE A 1031 -12.05 -35.91 -30.04
CA PHE A 1031 -12.95 -37.03 -29.82
C PHE A 1031 -13.94 -36.67 -28.71
N GLU A 1032 -15.23 -36.84 -28.97
CA GLU A 1032 -16.27 -36.69 -27.96
C GLU A 1032 -16.63 -38.06 -27.39
N LEU A 1033 -16.28 -38.29 -26.13
CA LEU A 1033 -16.49 -39.55 -25.46
C LEU A 1033 -17.79 -39.47 -24.67
N GLN A 1034 -18.81 -40.17 -25.16
CA GLN A 1034 -20.07 -40.34 -24.44
C GLN A 1034 -19.86 -41.35 -23.30
N ALA A 1035 -20.47 -41.09 -22.14
CA ALA A 1035 -20.44 -42.04 -21.04
C ALA A 1035 -21.06 -43.39 -21.48
N VAL A 1036 -20.50 -44.51 -20.99
CA VAL A 1036 -21.02 -45.86 -21.21
C VAL A 1036 -21.88 -46.28 -20.04
#